data_AF-A0A961H312-F1
#
_entry.id   AF-A0A961H312-F1
#
_cell.length_a   1.000
_cell.length_b   1.000
_cell.length_c   1.000
_cell.angle_alpha   90.00
_cell.angle_beta   90.00
_cell.angle_gamma   90.00
#
_symmetry.space_group_name_H-M   'P 1'
#
loop_
_entity.id
_entity.type
_entity.pdbx_description
1 polymer ?
#
loop_
_entity_poly.entity_id
_entity_poly.type
_entity_poly.pdbx_seq_one_letter_code
_entity_poly.pdbx_strand_id
1 'polypeptide(L)'
;MTTTTNSGSVSTADFKGSCVAPPTTVSANATAVNEVCTNGAVTKGYIQVLISTGVSYTITKKGSSTAIAYDSSTGMTGALAPGDYVAVATAAPGNSFDKDKVVTTKSFDLTIAGAGTCSPKYEVAIYIYPLLDATKPASWANSGKQTLIAHRPASNTTDWYTTLPGGLPTDVCGSGWGIQQDIAKLSSSFSADDFPPIVERATGTGVLGWPPIVNAKHQPLSALVGTVPPCGTEVHPGPPTAVSAFETCDTTNGTTSTTKGTITFAAGDWKWYDSANKLISSGVHNYAKGTYVFTVVANSGFKFDTAGTTTLTFTVVVGLNKLNGPCLTQVIPTEPDTTAHDVCGTANDTLTVDSTSKLVDYTVTWNKDHTEATVTATIKDTTKYFFKDGATTSWTYTFTNEPCVVDNSITPTVSDQTCTPVQSVGSAGYTYADGGITVNLDANLEYTITGIDGTVYGPTVVTTAFTALSPGKYKVDVKALNGYVLKGGGTTATFERTVGAGLCAVVFGDPYAVDETCTEQGTTAPGYIWVDFSGNLASEISYQITGGPTPVDYTATQEINNLEPGDYTVTVTAKPGFKLASTMKSVWNFTIHGVETCDLETHPLISTTASYKNLTCSSDGSYTLADTEGVVWFVNGSSTPTPPGTYKVTGATTVNIEAQTTGPDYGWERDAQTKWTFDFTNPVDCLPTLAFTGSDGGNLGLLLAGGFLLFGGTIVAFERRFRANVR
;
A
#
# COMPACT_ATOMS: atom_id res chain seq x y z
N MET A 1 17.69 50.78 -70.12
CA MET A 1 17.48 51.88 -69.15
C MET A 1 18.02 51.42 -67.80
N THR A 2 18.49 52.34 -66.96
CA THR A 2 19.23 52.07 -65.72
C THR A 2 18.36 51.44 -64.63
N THR A 3 18.81 50.32 -64.06
CA THR A 3 18.28 49.77 -62.80
C THR A 3 18.85 50.54 -61.62
N THR A 4 18.07 51.50 -61.10
CA THR A 4 18.38 52.20 -59.84
C THR A 4 17.83 51.42 -58.64
N THR A 5 18.71 50.73 -57.91
CA THR A 5 18.41 50.18 -56.59
C THR A 5 18.33 51.32 -55.56
N ASN A 6 17.12 51.66 -55.11
CA ASN A 6 16.92 52.56 -53.98
C ASN A 6 16.89 51.75 -52.67
N SER A 7 18.00 51.76 -51.94
CA SER A 7 18.07 51.31 -50.55
C SER A 7 17.46 52.37 -49.62
N GLY A 8 16.14 52.30 -49.41
CA GLY A 8 15.43 53.17 -48.47
C GLY A 8 15.43 52.59 -47.05
N SER A 9 16.22 53.15 -46.14
CA SER A 9 16.15 52.83 -44.72
C SER A 9 14.91 53.46 -44.08
N VAL A 10 13.99 52.63 -43.56
CA VAL A 10 12.82 53.11 -42.80
C VAL A 10 13.24 53.42 -41.37
N SER A 11 13.01 54.66 -40.93
CA SER A 11 13.03 55.04 -39.52
C SER A 11 11.61 55.21 -39.00
N THR A 12 11.17 54.35 -38.09
CA THR A 12 9.87 54.43 -37.43
C THR A 12 9.88 55.49 -36.32
N ALA A 13 8.83 56.31 -36.25
CA ALA A 13 8.59 57.23 -35.12
C ALA A 13 7.59 56.60 -34.12
N ASP A 14 7.70 56.97 -32.84
CA ASP A 14 7.23 56.16 -31.72
C ASP A 14 5.70 56.02 -31.56
N PHE A 15 5.29 54.80 -31.23
CA PHE A 15 3.94 54.44 -30.80
C PHE A 15 3.62 55.02 -29.41
N LYS A 16 2.47 55.68 -29.25
CA LYS A 16 2.02 56.29 -27.98
C LYS A 16 0.77 55.64 -27.35
N GLY A 17 0.48 54.39 -27.70
CA GLY A 17 -0.31 53.54 -26.82
C GLY A 17 0.61 52.95 -25.74
N SER A 18 0.17 52.88 -24.49
CA SER A 18 0.91 52.12 -23.47
C SER A 18 0.71 50.63 -23.73
N CYS A 19 1.58 50.03 -24.55
CA CYS A 19 1.71 48.58 -24.63
C CYS A 19 1.99 48.05 -23.23
N VAL A 20 0.96 47.53 -22.56
CA VAL A 20 1.18 46.66 -21.42
C VAL A 20 1.89 45.45 -22.00
N ALA A 21 3.18 45.30 -21.69
CA ALA A 21 3.98 44.21 -22.23
C ALA A 21 3.27 42.88 -21.95
N PRO A 22 3.19 41.95 -22.92
CA PRO A 22 2.57 40.66 -22.68
C PRO A 22 3.21 40.00 -21.45
N PRO A 23 2.43 39.41 -20.55
CA PRO A 23 2.94 38.94 -19.27
C PRO A 23 4.03 37.89 -19.50
N THR A 24 5.10 37.97 -18.72
CA THR A 24 6.21 37.01 -18.85
C THR A 24 5.73 35.63 -18.44
N THR A 25 5.80 34.67 -19.37
CA THR A 25 5.38 33.30 -19.09
C THR A 25 6.35 32.65 -18.10
N VAL A 26 5.84 32.18 -16.96
CA VAL A 26 6.60 31.50 -15.91
C VAL A 26 6.13 30.07 -15.73
N SER A 27 7.02 29.19 -15.29
CA SER A 27 6.70 27.79 -14.98
C SER A 27 6.64 27.54 -13.48
N ALA A 28 5.72 26.66 -13.08
CA ALA A 28 5.60 26.14 -11.74
C ALA A 28 5.43 24.62 -11.80
N ASN A 29 6.08 23.94 -10.86
CA ASN A 29 5.89 22.52 -10.56
C ASN A 29 5.93 22.29 -9.05
N ALA A 30 5.28 21.23 -8.56
CA ALA A 30 5.38 20.75 -7.20
C ALA A 30 5.26 19.22 -7.18
N THR A 31 6.07 18.57 -6.35
CA THR A 31 6.13 17.10 -6.24
C THR A 31 6.14 16.67 -4.78
N ALA A 32 5.53 15.53 -4.48
CA ALA A 32 5.63 14.89 -3.17
C ALA A 32 6.67 13.76 -3.22
N VAL A 33 7.44 13.63 -2.16
CA VAL A 33 8.32 12.50 -1.91
C VAL A 33 7.73 11.72 -0.75
N ASN A 34 7.43 10.44 -1.01
CA ASN A 34 6.85 9.52 -0.05
C ASN A 34 7.79 9.25 1.12
N GLU A 35 7.25 8.73 2.23
CA GLU A 35 8.10 8.17 3.27
C GLU A 35 8.87 6.95 2.74
N VAL A 36 10.15 6.82 3.09
CA VAL A 36 11.01 5.72 2.64
C VAL A 36 11.49 4.92 3.84
N CYS A 37 11.21 3.61 3.86
CA CYS A 37 11.80 2.71 4.84
C CYS A 37 13.26 2.41 4.50
N THR A 38 14.20 2.89 5.32
CA THR A 38 15.62 2.59 5.18
C THR A 38 16.13 1.94 6.47
N ASN A 39 16.53 0.67 6.37
CA ASN A 39 17.10 -0.12 7.48
C ASN A 39 16.20 -0.16 8.74
N GLY A 40 14.89 -0.35 8.56
CA GLY A 40 13.93 -0.40 9.67
C GLY A 40 13.49 0.98 10.21
N ALA A 41 14.12 2.07 9.76
CA ALA A 41 13.73 3.44 10.12
C ALA A 41 12.93 4.09 8.97
N VAL A 42 11.82 4.74 9.32
CA VAL A 42 11.03 5.54 8.39
C VAL A 42 11.68 6.90 8.21
N THR A 43 12.18 7.17 7.00
CA THR A 43 12.52 8.52 6.57
C THR A 43 11.24 9.21 6.15
N LYS A 44 10.84 10.25 6.86
CA LYS A 44 9.60 11.00 6.58
C LYS A 44 9.64 11.65 5.20
N GLY A 45 8.48 11.76 4.58
CA GLY A 45 8.29 12.40 3.29
C GLY A 45 8.43 13.92 3.36
N TYR A 46 8.42 14.56 2.21
CA TYR A 46 8.45 16.02 2.07
C TYR A 46 7.84 16.43 0.73
N ILE A 47 7.58 17.73 0.55
CA ILE A 47 7.17 18.31 -0.73
C ILE A 47 8.33 19.14 -1.27
N GLN A 48 8.58 19.04 -2.58
CA GLN A 48 9.52 19.89 -3.28
C GLN A 48 8.82 20.71 -4.36
N VAL A 49 9.03 22.03 -4.34
CA VAL A 49 8.50 22.99 -5.32
C VAL A 49 9.62 23.53 -6.20
N LEU A 50 9.30 23.87 -7.46
CA LEU A 50 10.24 24.49 -8.39
C LEU A 50 10.46 25.96 -8.01
N ILE A 51 11.67 26.33 -7.59
CA ILE A 51 12.03 27.73 -7.34
C ILE A 51 12.24 28.46 -8.68
N SER A 52 11.21 29.20 -9.11
CA SER A 52 11.22 30.08 -10.28
C SER A 52 11.14 31.55 -9.85
N THR A 53 11.93 32.42 -10.46
CA THR A 53 11.86 33.87 -10.21
C THR A 53 10.46 34.41 -10.53
N GLY A 54 9.86 35.12 -9.58
CA GLY A 54 8.51 35.67 -9.75
C GLY A 54 7.38 34.64 -9.62
N VAL A 55 7.64 33.49 -8.98
CA VAL A 55 6.63 32.52 -8.52
C VAL A 55 6.80 32.29 -7.02
N SER A 56 5.70 32.28 -6.27
CA SER A 56 5.67 31.96 -4.83
C SER A 56 4.67 30.85 -4.54
N TYR A 57 5.02 29.92 -3.63
CA TYR A 57 4.15 28.80 -3.27
C TYR A 57 3.50 28.99 -1.89
N THR A 58 2.25 28.55 -1.76
CA THR A 58 1.59 28.26 -0.48
C THR A 58 1.29 26.77 -0.44
N ILE A 59 1.81 26.06 0.56
CA ILE A 59 1.61 24.61 0.74
C ILE A 59 0.73 24.40 1.97
N THR A 60 -0.36 23.63 1.86
CA THR A 60 -1.22 23.27 2.99
C THR A 60 -1.51 21.78 3.02
N LYS A 61 -1.85 21.22 4.18
CA LYS A 61 -2.45 19.89 4.26
C LYS A 61 -3.91 19.99 3.80
N LYS A 62 -4.41 19.04 3.00
CA LYS A 62 -5.79 19.07 2.49
C LYS A 62 -6.78 19.07 3.67
N GLY A 63 -7.69 20.05 3.69
CA GLY A 63 -8.58 20.31 4.84
C GLY A 63 -8.00 21.18 5.95
N SER A 64 -6.76 21.68 5.83
CA SER A 64 -6.15 22.66 6.74
C SER A 64 -5.92 24.01 6.06
N SER A 65 -6.11 25.09 6.81
CA SER A 65 -5.75 26.46 6.41
C SER A 65 -4.33 26.86 6.82
N THR A 66 -3.61 26.01 7.55
CA THR A 66 -2.26 26.33 8.05
C THR A 66 -1.23 26.08 6.95
N ALA A 67 -0.50 27.14 6.57
CA ALA A 67 0.59 27.06 5.61
C ALA A 67 1.81 26.31 6.20
N ILE A 68 2.40 25.45 5.38
CA ILE A 68 3.60 24.66 5.66
C ILE A 68 4.79 25.42 5.08
N ALA A 69 5.82 25.66 5.90
CA ALA A 69 7.04 26.31 5.47
C ALA A 69 7.89 25.38 4.58
N TYR A 70 8.50 25.97 3.57
CA TYR A 70 9.56 25.37 2.75
C TYR A 70 10.78 26.30 2.73
N ASP A 71 11.95 25.71 2.52
CA ASP A 71 13.17 26.45 2.29
C ASP A 71 13.14 27.07 0.89
N SER A 72 13.15 28.39 0.83
CA SER A 72 13.10 29.17 -0.41
C SER A 72 14.32 29.00 -1.33
N SER A 73 15.42 28.41 -0.84
CA SER A 73 16.63 28.15 -1.63
C SER A 73 16.64 26.77 -2.29
N THR A 74 16.00 25.77 -1.68
CA THR A 74 15.96 24.37 -2.16
C THR A 74 14.58 23.95 -2.67
N GLY A 75 13.53 24.70 -2.35
CA GLY A 75 12.13 24.36 -2.62
C GLY A 75 11.57 23.26 -1.73
N MET A 76 12.31 22.77 -0.72
CA MET A 76 11.92 21.61 0.07
C MET A 76 11.20 22.01 1.36
N THR A 77 10.11 21.31 1.70
CA THR A 77 9.53 21.38 3.05
C THR A 77 10.41 20.67 4.08
N GLY A 78 10.18 20.95 5.36
CA GLY A 78 10.59 20.02 6.42
C GLY A 78 9.88 18.66 6.30
N ALA A 79 10.21 17.75 7.20
CA ALA A 79 9.62 16.41 7.27
C ALA A 79 8.10 16.46 7.52
N LEU A 80 7.34 15.86 6.61
CA LEU A 80 5.87 15.77 6.65
C LEU A 80 5.42 14.33 6.90
N ALA A 81 4.25 14.19 7.54
CA ALA A 81 3.58 12.91 7.75
C ALA A 81 2.74 12.51 6.52
N PRO A 82 2.32 11.26 6.38
CA PRO A 82 1.49 10.81 5.27
C PRO A 82 0.15 11.55 5.15
N GLY A 83 -0.40 11.52 3.94
CA GLY A 83 -1.69 12.09 3.57
C GLY A 83 -1.61 13.12 2.44
N ASP A 84 -2.73 13.78 2.22
CA ASP A 84 -2.91 14.70 1.08
C ASP A 84 -2.59 16.15 1.45
N TYR A 85 -2.01 16.85 0.48
CA TYR A 85 -1.54 18.23 0.54
C TYR A 85 -1.92 18.94 -0.75
N VAL A 86 -1.95 20.27 -0.70
CA VAL A 86 -2.14 21.13 -1.86
C VAL A 86 -1.01 22.15 -1.88
N ALA A 87 -0.30 22.25 -3.01
CA ALA A 87 0.60 23.35 -3.28
C ALA A 87 -0.06 24.31 -4.28
N VAL A 88 -0.16 25.59 -3.95
CA VAL A 88 -0.68 26.64 -4.83
C VAL A 88 0.47 27.56 -5.20
N ALA A 89 0.88 27.53 -6.46
CA ALA A 89 1.81 28.48 -7.05
C ALA A 89 1.07 29.77 -7.43
N THR A 90 1.65 30.91 -7.10
CA THR A 90 1.14 32.25 -7.44
C THR A 90 2.21 33.01 -8.21
N ALA A 91 1.86 33.54 -9.38
CA ALA A 91 2.73 34.36 -10.20
C ALA A 91 2.73 35.81 -9.68
N ALA A 92 3.90 36.45 -9.67
CA ALA A 92 4.05 37.86 -9.33
C ALA A 92 3.38 38.77 -10.38
N PRO A 93 3.02 40.02 -10.05
CA PRO A 93 2.46 40.97 -11.01
C PRO A 93 3.34 41.13 -12.26
N GLY A 94 2.74 40.99 -13.44
CA GLY A 94 3.44 41.00 -14.73
C GLY A 94 3.85 39.62 -15.26
N ASN A 95 3.66 38.54 -14.48
CA ASN A 95 3.90 37.17 -14.91
C ASN A 95 2.58 36.39 -15.11
N SER A 96 2.63 35.31 -15.91
CA SER A 96 1.50 34.39 -16.11
C SER A 96 1.96 32.94 -16.29
N PHE A 97 1.12 31.97 -15.91
CA PHE A 97 1.33 30.54 -16.21
C PHE A 97 0.82 30.12 -17.60
N ASP A 98 0.19 31.05 -18.34
CA ASP A 98 -0.33 30.88 -19.70
C ASP A 98 0.21 32.05 -20.56
N LYS A 99 0.60 31.78 -21.81
CA LYS A 99 1.15 32.79 -22.72
C LYS A 99 0.08 33.65 -23.39
N ASP A 100 -1.14 33.14 -23.51
CA ASP A 100 -2.26 33.78 -24.23
C ASP A 100 -3.30 34.36 -23.27
N LYS A 101 -3.21 34.04 -21.97
CA LYS A 101 -4.16 34.44 -20.93
C LYS A 101 -3.43 34.84 -19.64
N VAL A 102 -4.03 35.71 -18.84
CA VAL A 102 -3.51 36.08 -17.51
C VAL A 102 -3.94 35.03 -16.49
N VAL A 103 -3.08 34.04 -16.24
CA VAL A 103 -3.28 32.96 -15.26
C VAL A 103 -2.27 33.15 -14.12
N THR A 104 -2.73 33.72 -13.01
CA THR A 104 -1.86 34.09 -11.88
C THR A 104 -1.73 33.02 -10.80
N THR A 105 -2.50 31.94 -10.85
CA THR A 105 -2.47 30.85 -9.87
C THR A 105 -2.53 29.47 -10.52
N LYS A 106 -1.75 28.51 -10.02
CA LYS A 106 -1.76 27.11 -10.44
C LYS A 106 -1.68 26.18 -9.22
N SER A 107 -2.58 25.23 -9.11
CA SER A 107 -2.68 24.30 -7.98
C SER A 107 -2.16 22.90 -8.34
N PHE A 108 -1.57 22.23 -7.36
CA PHE A 108 -1.07 20.87 -7.44
C PHE A 108 -1.63 20.08 -6.23
N ASP A 109 -2.45 19.07 -6.50
CA ASP A 109 -2.81 18.06 -5.50
C ASP A 109 -1.65 17.08 -5.34
N LEU A 110 -1.26 16.80 -4.09
CA LEU A 110 -0.05 16.05 -3.74
C LEU A 110 -0.36 15.05 -2.63
N THR A 111 0.10 13.81 -2.75
CA THR A 111 -0.08 12.78 -1.71
C THR A 111 1.29 12.26 -1.28
N ILE A 112 1.58 12.31 0.03
CA ILE A 112 2.71 11.61 0.64
C ILE A 112 2.18 10.25 1.11
N ALA A 113 2.58 9.17 0.43
CA ALA A 113 2.32 7.82 0.89
C ALA A 113 3.23 7.48 2.10
N GLY A 114 2.68 6.71 3.05
CA GLY A 114 3.45 6.17 4.18
C GLY A 114 4.28 4.97 3.78
N ALA A 115 5.39 4.73 4.49
CA ALA A 115 6.40 3.73 4.14
C ALA A 115 5.97 2.26 4.37
N GLY A 116 4.73 2.02 4.80
CA GLY A 116 4.26 0.71 5.26
C GLY A 116 4.93 0.27 6.58
N THR A 117 4.75 -0.99 6.96
CA THR A 117 5.46 -1.58 8.10
C THR A 117 6.90 -1.90 7.70
N CYS A 118 7.85 -1.14 8.24
CA CYS A 118 9.28 -1.38 8.08
C CYS A 118 9.68 -2.77 8.62
N SER A 119 9.91 -3.74 7.72
CA SER A 119 10.47 -5.04 8.12
C SER A 119 11.97 -4.89 8.45
N PRO A 120 12.47 -5.49 9.56
CA PRO A 120 13.88 -5.46 9.91
C PRO A 120 14.74 -6.19 8.85
N LYS A 121 16.00 -5.74 8.68
CA LYS A 121 16.97 -6.42 7.79
C LYS A 121 17.81 -7.48 8.49
N TYR A 122 17.69 -7.61 9.80
CA TYR A 122 18.46 -8.54 10.61
C TYR A 122 17.56 -9.22 11.63
N GLU A 123 17.92 -10.45 11.95
CA GLU A 123 17.28 -11.28 12.96
C GLU A 123 18.38 -11.84 13.86
N VAL A 124 18.16 -11.84 15.18
CA VAL A 124 19.08 -12.43 16.17
C VAL A 124 18.47 -13.71 16.73
N ALA A 125 19.17 -14.83 16.59
CA ALA A 125 18.85 -16.09 17.26
C ALA A 125 19.68 -16.27 18.53
N ILE A 126 19.14 -17.01 19.50
CA ILE A 126 19.85 -17.43 20.71
C ILE A 126 19.72 -18.94 20.94
N TYR A 127 20.88 -19.57 21.11
CA TYR A 127 21.05 -20.99 21.33
C TYR A 127 21.63 -21.27 22.73
N ILE A 128 21.17 -22.34 23.39
CA ILE A 128 21.82 -22.92 24.59
C ILE A 128 22.55 -24.20 24.20
N TYR A 129 23.72 -24.47 24.80
CA TYR A 129 24.46 -25.73 24.64
C TYR A 129 25.27 -26.13 25.88
N PRO A 130 25.50 -27.43 26.11
CA PRO A 130 26.44 -27.89 27.12
C PRO A 130 27.88 -27.67 26.65
N LEU A 131 28.76 -27.29 27.57
CA LEU A 131 30.20 -27.17 27.33
C LEU A 131 30.83 -28.57 27.23
N LEU A 132 31.67 -28.79 26.23
CA LEU A 132 32.44 -30.04 26.10
C LEU A 132 33.46 -30.19 27.25
N ASP A 133 33.98 -29.06 27.72
CA ASP A 133 34.79 -28.92 28.92
C ASP A 133 34.31 -27.70 29.72
N ALA A 134 33.72 -27.95 30.88
CA ALA A 134 33.17 -26.92 31.76
C ALA A 134 34.25 -25.99 32.38
N THR A 135 35.54 -26.35 32.31
CA THR A 135 36.65 -25.49 32.78
C THR A 135 37.10 -24.48 31.73
N LYS A 136 36.67 -24.65 30.46
CA LYS A 136 37.02 -23.78 29.33
C LYS A 136 35.91 -22.78 29.03
N PRO A 137 36.22 -21.59 28.48
CA PRO A 137 35.21 -20.60 28.11
C PRO A 137 34.26 -21.12 27.02
N ALA A 138 33.05 -20.57 27.03
CA ALA A 138 32.06 -20.75 25.98
C ALA A 138 32.62 -20.28 24.63
N SER A 139 32.63 -21.16 23.63
CA SER A 139 33.16 -20.90 22.29
C SER A 139 32.68 -21.97 21.31
N TRP A 140 32.72 -21.69 20.01
CA TRP A 140 32.43 -22.66 18.95
C TRP A 140 33.25 -23.96 19.09
N ALA A 141 34.50 -23.85 19.54
CA ALA A 141 35.36 -25.02 19.76
C ALA A 141 34.93 -25.88 20.97
N ASN A 142 34.24 -25.29 21.94
CA ASN A 142 33.84 -25.90 23.22
C ASN A 142 32.31 -26.12 23.33
N SER A 143 31.54 -25.96 22.25
CA SER A 143 30.10 -26.19 22.24
C SER A 143 29.76 -27.64 21.90
N GLY A 144 28.93 -28.29 22.72
CA GLY A 144 28.20 -29.50 22.33
C GLY A 144 27.04 -29.19 21.37
N LYS A 145 26.06 -30.10 21.31
CA LYS A 145 24.81 -29.89 20.59
C LYS A 145 24.08 -28.66 21.15
N GLN A 146 23.74 -27.72 20.27
CA GLN A 146 23.06 -26.48 20.60
C GLN A 146 21.58 -26.55 20.20
N THR A 147 20.72 -25.97 21.02
CA THR A 147 19.27 -25.91 20.81
C THR A 147 18.82 -24.46 20.73
N LEU A 148 18.06 -24.11 19.69
CA LEU A 148 17.46 -22.79 19.52
C LEU A 148 16.43 -22.56 20.63
N ILE A 149 16.55 -21.44 21.34
CA ILE A 149 15.61 -21.05 22.40
C ILE A 149 14.60 -20.03 21.87
N ALA A 150 15.08 -19.06 21.10
CA ALA A 150 14.25 -18.05 20.44
C ALA A 150 15.05 -17.35 19.34
N HIS A 151 14.33 -16.61 18.50
CA HIS A 151 14.89 -15.53 17.69
C HIS A 151 14.01 -14.28 17.82
N ARG A 152 14.54 -13.12 17.42
CA ARG A 152 13.78 -11.87 17.32
C ARG A 152 14.38 -10.94 16.27
N PRO A 153 13.58 -9.96 15.78
CA PRO A 153 14.07 -8.79 15.07
C PRO A 153 15.28 -8.13 15.74
N ALA A 154 16.31 -7.89 14.93
CA ALA A 154 17.50 -7.13 15.29
C ALA A 154 17.56 -5.82 14.48
N SER A 155 17.72 -4.70 15.17
CA SER A 155 17.85 -3.37 14.55
C SER A 155 19.16 -3.19 13.79
N ASN A 156 20.22 -3.91 14.19
CA ASN A 156 21.56 -3.81 13.61
C ASN A 156 22.41 -5.04 13.99
N THR A 157 23.64 -5.13 13.46
CA THR A 157 24.58 -6.25 13.68
C THR A 157 25.20 -6.35 15.08
N THR A 158 24.70 -5.60 16.06
CA THR A 158 25.10 -5.64 17.48
C THR A 158 23.92 -5.66 18.45
N ASP A 159 22.70 -5.83 17.94
CA ASP A 159 21.45 -5.88 18.74
C ASP A 159 21.26 -7.28 19.35
N TRP A 160 21.98 -7.54 20.44
CA TRP A 160 22.04 -8.83 21.11
C TRP A 160 20.93 -9.05 22.14
N TYR A 161 20.67 -10.31 22.51
CA TYR A 161 19.96 -10.62 23.76
C TYR A 161 20.83 -10.28 24.98
N THR A 162 20.24 -9.52 25.90
CA THR A 162 20.80 -9.16 27.22
C THR A 162 20.16 -9.93 28.38
N THR A 163 19.10 -10.68 28.12
CA THR A 163 18.44 -11.63 29.03
C THR A 163 18.02 -12.87 28.24
N LEU A 164 17.81 -14.01 28.93
CA LEU A 164 17.33 -15.23 28.29
C LEU A 164 15.80 -15.18 28.11
N PRO A 165 15.26 -15.28 26.87
CA PRO A 165 13.82 -15.37 26.65
C PRO A 165 13.28 -16.76 27.03
N GLY A 166 11.99 -16.86 27.38
CA GLY A 166 11.31 -18.13 27.68
C GLY A 166 11.66 -18.79 29.03
N GLY A 167 12.72 -18.35 29.70
CA GLY A 167 13.23 -18.97 30.91
C GLY A 167 14.26 -20.07 30.62
N LEU A 168 14.65 -20.81 31.66
CA LEU A 168 15.65 -21.86 31.56
C LEU A 168 14.98 -23.20 31.19
N PRO A 169 15.45 -23.95 30.17
CA PRO A 169 14.97 -25.31 29.91
C PRO A 169 15.17 -26.25 31.11
N THR A 170 14.30 -27.25 31.25
CA THR A 170 14.25 -28.12 32.44
C THR A 170 15.45 -29.07 32.58
N ASP A 171 16.17 -29.34 31.50
CA ASP A 171 17.40 -30.12 31.44
C ASP A 171 18.68 -29.28 31.70
N VAL A 172 18.55 -27.96 31.75
CA VAL A 172 19.68 -27.03 31.90
C VAL A 172 19.95 -26.74 33.36
N CYS A 173 21.04 -27.30 33.87
CA CYS A 173 21.45 -27.14 35.26
C CYS A 173 22.98 -27.16 35.46
N GLY A 174 23.44 -26.55 36.55
CA GLY A 174 24.83 -26.49 36.96
C GLY A 174 25.72 -25.55 36.12
N SER A 175 26.96 -25.40 36.57
CA SER A 175 28.01 -24.70 35.82
C SER A 175 28.58 -25.58 34.70
N GLY A 176 27.87 -25.64 33.57
CA GLY A 176 28.26 -26.48 32.43
C GLY A 176 27.70 -26.04 31.08
N TRP A 177 27.18 -24.82 30.98
CA TRP A 177 26.39 -24.36 29.84
C TRP A 177 26.89 -23.05 29.25
N GLY A 178 26.96 -23.01 27.92
CA GLY A 178 27.21 -21.81 27.14
C GLY A 178 25.97 -21.41 26.36
N ILE A 179 26.02 -20.20 25.80
CA ILE A 179 25.11 -19.75 24.76
C ILE A 179 25.87 -19.29 23.53
N GLN A 180 25.20 -19.36 22.39
CA GLN A 180 25.58 -18.74 21.13
C GLN A 180 24.47 -17.77 20.74
N GLN A 181 24.85 -16.61 20.24
CA GLN A 181 23.92 -15.68 19.62
C GLN A 181 24.43 -15.36 18.23
N ASP A 182 23.56 -15.50 17.23
CA ASP A 182 23.88 -15.30 15.83
C ASP A 182 22.96 -14.22 15.27
N ILE A 183 23.53 -13.19 14.67
CA ILE A 183 22.80 -12.20 13.88
C ILE A 183 22.96 -12.56 12.41
N ALA A 184 21.84 -12.88 11.77
CA ALA A 184 21.75 -13.13 10.35
C ALA A 184 21.18 -11.90 9.62
N LYS A 185 21.56 -11.74 8.35
CA LYS A 185 20.94 -10.75 7.46
C LYS A 185 19.79 -11.41 6.70
N LEU A 186 18.58 -10.88 6.88
CA LEU A 186 17.40 -11.34 6.17
C LEU A 186 17.49 -11.01 4.67
N SER A 187 17.05 -11.95 3.84
CA SER A 187 17.13 -11.89 2.38
C SER A 187 16.08 -12.81 1.74
N SER A 188 15.95 -12.79 0.42
CA SER A 188 15.08 -13.72 -0.32
C SER A 188 15.50 -15.19 -0.22
N SER A 189 16.67 -15.49 0.34
CA SER A 189 17.21 -16.83 0.54
C SER A 189 17.54 -17.15 2.01
N PHE A 190 17.14 -16.29 2.95
CA PHE A 190 17.26 -16.54 4.39
C PHE A 190 16.29 -15.64 5.17
N SER A 191 15.31 -16.28 5.81
CA SER A 191 14.28 -15.70 6.66
C SER A 191 14.59 -15.92 8.14
N ALA A 192 13.70 -15.46 9.04
CA ALA A 192 13.83 -15.72 10.48
C ALA A 192 13.61 -17.21 10.82
N ASP A 193 12.72 -17.88 10.08
CA ASP A 193 12.36 -19.29 10.30
C ASP A 193 13.43 -20.27 9.79
N ASP A 194 14.40 -19.79 9.00
CA ASP A 194 15.56 -20.56 8.52
C ASP A 194 16.66 -20.72 9.58
N PHE A 195 16.51 -20.15 10.79
CA PHE A 195 17.39 -20.48 11.91
C PHE A 195 17.16 -21.93 12.35
N PRO A 196 18.16 -22.83 12.20
CA PRO A 196 17.96 -24.24 12.46
C PRO A 196 17.68 -24.46 13.95
N PRO A 197 16.72 -25.35 14.32
CA PRO A 197 16.36 -25.59 15.71
C PRO A 197 17.50 -26.26 16.50
N ILE A 198 18.41 -26.95 15.80
CA ILE A 198 19.59 -27.62 16.35
C ILE A 198 20.83 -27.22 15.55
N VAL A 199 21.91 -26.87 16.24
CA VAL A 199 23.25 -26.68 15.66
C VAL A 199 24.21 -27.66 16.32
N GLU A 200 25.00 -28.40 15.55
CA GLU A 200 26.00 -29.32 16.08
C GLU A 200 27.27 -29.32 15.24
N ARG A 201 28.31 -28.66 15.77
CA ARG A 201 29.62 -28.54 15.12
C ARG A 201 30.26 -29.90 14.79
N ALA A 202 30.06 -30.92 15.62
CA ALA A 202 30.70 -32.22 15.46
C ALA A 202 30.20 -33.00 14.23
N THR A 203 28.92 -32.84 13.88
CA THR A 203 28.27 -33.51 12.74
C THR A 203 28.09 -32.57 11.54
N GLY A 204 28.20 -31.26 11.73
CA GLY A 204 27.87 -30.25 10.72
C GLY A 204 26.38 -29.91 10.65
N THR A 205 25.55 -30.53 11.48
CA THR A 205 24.09 -30.31 11.51
C THR A 205 23.78 -28.85 11.84
N GLY A 206 22.96 -28.20 11.02
CA GLY A 206 22.50 -26.83 11.27
C GLY A 206 23.62 -25.76 11.30
N VAL A 207 24.83 -26.06 10.84
CA VAL A 207 25.91 -25.05 10.85
C VAL A 207 25.67 -24.03 9.74
N LEU A 208 25.16 -22.85 10.10
CA LEU A 208 24.97 -21.75 9.15
C LEU A 208 26.32 -21.15 8.70
N GLY A 209 26.38 -20.80 7.42
CA GLY A 209 27.53 -20.17 6.80
C GLY A 209 27.63 -18.66 7.08
N TRP A 210 28.71 -18.07 6.58
CA TRP A 210 28.91 -16.62 6.53
C TRP A 210 29.05 -16.22 5.05
N PRO A 211 28.01 -15.69 4.38
CA PRO A 211 26.62 -15.44 4.84
C PRO A 211 25.80 -16.74 5.03
N PRO A 212 24.60 -16.71 5.69
CA PRO A 212 23.78 -15.54 6.07
C PRO A 212 24.18 -14.87 7.38
N ILE A 213 25.00 -15.51 8.22
CA ILE A 213 25.48 -14.91 9.46
C ILE A 213 26.38 -13.72 9.16
N VAL A 214 26.13 -12.61 9.85
CA VAL A 214 26.91 -11.36 9.75
C VAL A 214 27.58 -10.96 11.06
N ASN A 215 27.14 -11.51 12.19
CA ASN A 215 27.84 -11.44 13.46
C ASN A 215 27.46 -12.63 14.35
N ALA A 216 28.38 -13.11 15.18
CA ALA A 216 28.11 -14.19 16.14
C ALA A 216 28.93 -13.99 17.42
N LYS A 217 28.41 -14.45 18.55
CA LYS A 217 29.16 -14.47 19.82
C LYS A 217 28.82 -15.68 20.68
N HIS A 218 29.80 -16.12 21.46
CA HIS A 218 29.64 -17.11 22.52
C HIS A 218 29.91 -16.46 23.88
N GLN A 219 29.14 -16.85 24.89
CA GLN A 219 29.32 -16.42 26.28
C GLN A 219 28.76 -17.50 27.23
N PRO A 220 29.24 -17.62 28.48
CA PRO A 220 28.66 -18.56 29.44
C PRO A 220 27.20 -18.20 29.73
N LEU A 221 26.34 -19.19 30.01
CA LEU A 221 24.91 -18.98 30.23
C LEU A 221 24.63 -18.02 31.41
N SER A 222 25.48 -18.06 32.45
CA SER A 222 25.46 -17.14 33.58
C SER A 222 25.54 -15.66 33.19
N ALA A 223 26.07 -15.31 32.01
CA ALA A 223 26.10 -13.94 31.53
C ALA A 223 24.70 -13.36 31.18
N LEU A 224 23.67 -14.20 31.00
CA LEU A 224 22.28 -13.75 30.80
C LEU A 224 21.32 -14.07 31.95
N VAL A 225 21.62 -15.09 32.76
CA VAL A 225 20.73 -15.56 33.85
C VAL A 225 21.30 -15.35 35.27
N GLY A 226 22.52 -14.82 35.37
CA GLY A 226 23.24 -14.69 36.65
C GLY A 226 23.76 -16.04 37.15
N THR A 227 22.90 -16.81 37.83
CA THR A 227 23.25 -18.11 38.42
C THR A 227 22.40 -19.21 37.82
N VAL A 228 23.04 -20.19 37.18
CA VAL A 228 22.36 -21.40 36.71
C VAL A 228 22.03 -22.28 37.93
N PRO A 229 20.78 -22.73 38.13
CA PRO A 229 20.42 -23.61 39.24
C PRO A 229 21.27 -24.89 39.26
N PRO A 230 21.72 -25.39 40.42
CA PRO A 230 22.46 -26.64 40.49
C PRO A 230 21.60 -27.82 40.02
N CYS A 231 22.21 -28.82 39.39
CA CYS A 231 21.51 -30.04 39.01
C CYS A 231 20.98 -30.76 40.25
N GLY A 232 19.70 -31.15 40.20
CA GLY A 232 19.15 -32.09 41.16
C GLY A 232 19.92 -33.40 41.08
N THR A 233 20.33 -33.94 42.23
CA THR A 233 20.88 -35.29 42.29
C THR A 233 19.79 -36.28 41.93
N GLU A 234 20.06 -37.14 40.96
CA GLU A 234 19.19 -38.26 40.59
C GLU A 234 18.87 -39.09 41.84
N VAL A 235 17.61 -39.51 42.00
CA VAL A 235 17.18 -40.19 43.23
C VAL A 235 17.72 -41.62 43.19
N HIS A 236 18.75 -41.90 44.01
CA HIS A 236 19.23 -43.26 44.22
C HIS A 236 18.05 -44.20 44.50
N PRO A 237 17.97 -45.40 43.88
CA PRO A 237 17.01 -46.40 44.31
C PRO A 237 17.29 -46.69 45.79
N GLY A 238 16.30 -46.41 46.64
CA GLY A 238 16.40 -46.73 48.06
C GLY A 238 16.66 -48.23 48.27
N PRO A 239 17.25 -48.63 49.41
CA PRO A 239 17.42 -50.04 49.73
C PRO A 239 16.06 -50.76 49.65
N PRO A 240 15.97 -51.99 49.11
CA PRO A 240 14.71 -52.72 49.02
C PRO A 240 14.06 -52.85 50.39
N THR A 241 12.82 -52.36 50.51
CA THR A 241 12.11 -52.36 51.79
C THR A 241 11.63 -53.77 52.10
N ALA A 242 12.13 -54.36 53.18
CA ALA A 242 11.61 -55.61 53.72
C ALA A 242 10.55 -55.39 54.78
N VAL A 243 9.43 -56.10 54.66
CA VAL A 243 8.49 -56.34 55.75
C VAL A 243 8.87 -57.69 56.39
N SER A 244 9.03 -57.70 57.71
CA SER A 244 9.42 -58.90 58.45
C SER A 244 8.39 -60.03 58.29
N ALA A 245 8.87 -61.26 58.37
CA ALA A 245 8.00 -62.43 58.50
C ALA A 245 7.25 -62.38 59.85
N PHE A 246 5.97 -62.77 59.83
CA PHE A 246 5.15 -62.88 61.02
C PHE A 246 4.90 -64.34 61.40
N GLU A 247 4.78 -64.60 62.70
CA GLU A 247 4.18 -65.84 63.20
C GLU A 247 2.67 -65.60 63.29
N THR A 248 1.88 -66.33 62.50
CA THR A 248 0.42 -66.33 62.62
C THR A 248 -0.02 -67.48 63.50
N CYS A 249 -0.77 -67.16 64.56
CA CYS A 249 -1.43 -68.15 65.40
C CYS A 249 -2.78 -68.53 64.78
N ASP A 250 -2.94 -69.81 64.39
CA ASP A 250 -4.28 -70.35 64.13
C ASP A 250 -4.99 -70.56 65.49
N THR A 251 -5.91 -69.66 65.81
CA THR A 251 -6.73 -69.71 67.04
C THR A 251 -7.68 -70.92 67.10
N THR A 252 -7.80 -71.68 66.00
CA THR A 252 -8.70 -72.83 65.88
C THR A 252 -8.02 -74.17 66.18
N ASN A 253 -6.71 -74.30 65.94
CA ASN A 253 -5.96 -75.57 66.14
C ASN A 253 -4.64 -75.45 66.93
N GLY A 254 -4.25 -74.26 67.38
CA GLY A 254 -3.06 -74.11 68.25
C GLY A 254 -1.72 -74.41 67.58
N THR A 255 -1.67 -74.42 66.24
CA THR A 255 -0.43 -74.54 65.46
C THR A 255 0.04 -73.17 64.98
N THR A 256 1.35 -72.93 65.07
CA THR A 256 2.00 -71.72 64.57
C THR A 256 2.40 -71.91 63.12
N SER A 257 1.87 -71.08 62.22
CA SER A 257 2.34 -71.02 60.83
C SER A 257 3.21 -69.78 60.65
N THR A 258 4.44 -69.96 60.15
CA THR A 258 5.31 -68.84 59.75
C THR A 258 4.91 -68.36 58.36
N THR A 259 4.37 -67.15 58.27
CA THR A 259 4.19 -66.48 56.97
C THR A 259 5.55 -66.02 56.43
N LYS A 260 5.71 -66.05 55.11
CA LYS A 260 6.87 -65.45 54.45
C LYS A 260 6.84 -63.93 54.65
N GLY A 261 7.99 -63.30 54.83
CA GLY A 261 8.11 -61.85 54.77
C GLY A 261 8.11 -61.39 53.32
N THR A 262 7.86 -60.11 53.07
CA THR A 262 7.90 -59.54 51.72
C THR A 262 9.08 -58.60 51.56
N ILE A 263 9.66 -58.57 50.36
CA ILE A 263 10.64 -57.56 49.96
C ILE A 263 10.11 -56.86 48.72
N THR A 264 10.06 -55.53 48.78
CA THR A 264 9.57 -54.68 47.68
C THR A 264 10.75 -54.07 46.93
N PHE A 265 10.82 -54.33 45.63
CA PHE A 265 11.81 -53.75 44.73
C PHE A 265 11.19 -52.57 43.97
N ALA A 266 11.80 -51.40 44.10
CA ALA A 266 11.37 -50.19 43.41
C ALA A 266 11.46 -50.36 41.88
N ALA A 267 10.38 -49.98 41.20
CA ALA A 267 10.32 -49.89 39.74
C ALA A 267 11.15 -48.69 39.24
N GLY A 268 11.73 -48.82 38.05
CA GLY A 268 12.57 -47.81 37.40
C GLY A 268 13.44 -48.43 36.31
N ASP A 269 14.26 -47.61 35.66
CA ASP A 269 15.15 -47.99 34.55
C ASP A 269 16.43 -48.74 35.00
N TRP A 270 16.29 -49.66 35.94
CA TRP A 270 17.37 -50.45 36.51
C TRP A 270 16.95 -51.89 36.76
N LYS A 271 17.94 -52.80 36.80
CA LYS A 271 17.70 -54.23 36.91
C LYS A 271 18.16 -54.75 38.27
N TRP A 272 17.25 -55.41 38.98
CA TRP A 272 17.51 -56.05 40.27
C TRP A 272 17.93 -57.51 40.07
N TYR A 273 18.93 -57.95 40.84
CA TYR A 273 19.47 -59.30 40.82
C TYR A 273 19.59 -59.85 42.23
N ASP A 274 19.34 -61.15 42.42
CA ASP A 274 19.65 -61.85 43.67
C ASP A 274 21.13 -62.24 43.78
N SER A 275 21.51 -62.83 44.91
CA SER A 275 22.88 -63.32 45.16
C SER A 275 23.34 -64.46 44.23
N ALA A 276 22.45 -64.99 43.38
CA ALA A 276 22.76 -65.98 42.35
C ALA A 276 22.76 -65.36 40.92
N ASN A 277 22.76 -64.02 40.82
CA ASN A 277 22.64 -63.25 39.58
C ASN A 277 21.36 -63.54 38.77
N LYS A 278 20.28 -64.01 39.42
CA LYS A 278 18.98 -64.14 38.77
C LYS A 278 18.25 -62.80 38.78
N LEU A 279 17.75 -62.38 37.62
CA LEU A 279 16.94 -61.16 37.47
C LEU A 279 15.65 -61.28 38.30
N ILE A 280 15.34 -60.21 39.03
CA ILE A 280 14.12 -60.05 39.83
C ILE A 280 13.25 -58.97 39.16
N SER A 281 11.96 -59.24 39.00
CA SER A 281 10.99 -58.24 38.54
C SER A 281 10.73 -57.19 39.63
N SER A 282 10.42 -55.95 39.24
CA SER A 282 9.92 -54.94 40.17
C SER A 282 8.64 -55.40 40.89
N GLY A 283 8.36 -54.84 42.06
CA GLY A 283 7.19 -55.18 42.87
C GLY A 283 7.52 -56.01 44.11
N VAL A 284 6.51 -56.72 44.64
CA VAL A 284 6.55 -57.38 45.96
C VAL A 284 6.80 -58.88 45.82
N HIS A 285 7.82 -59.41 46.50
CA HIS A 285 8.20 -60.83 46.44
C HIS A 285 8.25 -61.47 47.83
N ASN A 286 7.87 -62.75 47.91
CA ASN A 286 7.78 -63.51 49.16
C ASN A 286 9.07 -64.26 49.50
N TYR A 287 9.72 -63.88 50.61
CA TYR A 287 10.96 -64.48 51.10
C TYR A 287 10.79 -65.17 52.47
N ALA A 288 11.58 -66.22 52.70
CA ALA A 288 11.64 -66.84 54.02
C ALA A 288 12.38 -65.92 55.02
N LYS A 289 12.35 -66.27 56.30
CA LYS A 289 13.25 -65.66 57.29
C LYS A 289 14.70 -65.88 56.84
N GLY A 290 15.46 -64.80 56.66
CA GLY A 290 16.82 -64.88 56.15
C GLY A 290 17.48 -63.52 55.97
N THR A 291 18.78 -63.56 55.67
CA THR A 291 19.51 -62.39 55.16
C THR A 291 19.72 -62.61 53.67
N TYR A 292 19.34 -61.62 52.87
CA TYR A 292 19.40 -61.64 51.42
C TYR A 292 20.32 -60.52 50.94
N VAL A 293 21.01 -60.75 49.83
CA VAL A 293 21.86 -59.76 49.17
C VAL A 293 21.31 -59.55 47.77
N PHE A 294 21.03 -58.29 47.43
CA PHE A 294 20.51 -57.88 46.15
C PHE A 294 21.44 -56.87 45.50
N THR A 295 21.65 -56.99 44.20
CA THR A 295 22.43 -56.02 43.42
C THR A 295 21.51 -55.34 42.42
N VAL A 296 21.55 -54.02 42.36
CA VAL A 296 20.91 -53.23 41.30
C VAL A 296 21.97 -52.76 40.32
N VAL A 297 21.67 -52.89 39.03
CA VAL A 297 22.55 -52.51 37.91
C VAL A 297 21.86 -51.39 37.14
N ALA A 298 22.58 -50.29 36.91
CA ALA A 298 22.11 -49.19 36.08
C ALA A 298 21.98 -49.64 34.61
N ASN A 299 21.00 -49.10 33.88
CA ASN A 299 20.90 -49.35 32.45
C ASN A 299 22.14 -48.85 31.68
N SER A 300 22.39 -49.43 30.51
CA SER A 300 23.59 -49.13 29.70
C SER A 300 23.69 -47.63 29.38
N GLY A 301 24.74 -46.97 29.90
CA GLY A 301 24.98 -45.53 29.76
C GLY A 301 24.69 -44.70 31.02
N PHE A 302 23.97 -45.26 32.00
CA PHE A 302 23.57 -44.59 33.24
C PHE A 302 24.47 -44.96 34.43
N LYS A 303 24.46 -44.11 35.46
CA LYS A 303 25.32 -44.19 36.65
C LYS A 303 24.52 -43.72 37.88
N PHE A 304 24.66 -44.40 39.00
CA PHE A 304 23.96 -44.06 40.25
C PHE A 304 24.57 -42.87 40.99
N ASP A 305 25.76 -42.40 40.61
CA ASP A 305 26.41 -41.23 41.20
C ASP A 305 27.35 -40.53 40.21
N THR A 306 27.82 -39.35 40.61
CA THR A 306 28.82 -38.56 39.88
C THR A 306 30.23 -39.16 39.90
N ALA A 307 30.49 -40.16 40.76
CA ALA A 307 31.76 -40.90 40.78
C ALA A 307 31.81 -42.00 39.69
N GLY A 308 30.65 -42.41 39.15
CA GLY A 308 30.53 -43.34 38.05
C GLY A 308 30.07 -44.75 38.43
N THR A 309 29.49 -44.93 39.62
CA THR A 309 29.01 -46.22 40.11
C THR A 309 27.88 -46.76 39.24
N THR A 310 28.08 -47.94 38.62
CA THR A 310 27.06 -48.61 37.78
C THR A 310 26.34 -49.75 38.49
N THR A 311 26.76 -50.10 39.71
CA THR A 311 26.17 -51.17 40.53
C THR A 311 26.10 -50.78 42.00
N LEU A 312 24.98 -51.06 42.66
CA LEU A 312 24.83 -50.92 44.12
C LEU A 312 24.37 -52.25 44.70
N THR A 313 24.93 -52.63 45.85
CA THR A 313 24.59 -53.88 46.55
C THR A 313 23.96 -53.58 47.90
N PHE A 314 22.80 -54.16 48.16
CA PHE A 314 22.04 -54.00 49.39
C PHE A 314 21.93 -55.33 50.13
N THR A 315 22.16 -55.31 51.44
CA THR A 315 21.87 -56.44 52.33
C THR A 315 20.56 -56.18 53.04
N VAL A 316 19.61 -57.10 52.91
CA VAL A 316 18.23 -56.97 53.38
C VAL A 316 17.89 -58.15 54.29
N VAL A 317 17.45 -57.87 55.51
CA VAL A 317 17.16 -58.90 56.52
C VAL A 317 15.65 -59.05 56.69
N VAL A 318 15.12 -60.24 56.39
CA VAL A 318 13.75 -60.63 56.73
C VAL A 318 13.77 -61.21 58.14
N GLY A 319 13.49 -60.35 59.12
CA GLY A 319 13.40 -60.70 60.53
C GLY A 319 12.15 -61.52 60.87
N LEU A 320 12.13 -62.07 62.09
CA LEU A 320 10.89 -62.51 62.76
C LEU A 320 10.52 -61.45 63.79
N ASN A 321 9.42 -60.73 63.55
CA ASN A 321 8.84 -59.88 64.58
C ASN A 321 7.88 -60.71 65.42
N LYS A 322 8.29 -61.07 66.64
CA LYS A 322 7.36 -61.59 67.64
C LYS A 322 6.33 -60.51 67.96
N LEU A 323 5.07 -60.76 67.62
CA LEU A 323 3.95 -59.88 67.93
C LEU A 323 3.67 -59.85 69.45
N ASN A 324 4.29 -58.90 70.15
CA ASN A 324 3.77 -58.37 71.42
C ASN A 324 2.79 -57.21 71.12
N GLY A 325 1.84 -57.43 70.22
CA GLY A 325 0.88 -56.44 69.71
C GLY A 325 -0.26 -57.09 68.92
N PRO A 326 -1.36 -56.36 68.66
CA PRO A 326 -2.57 -56.93 68.05
C PRO A 326 -2.37 -57.30 66.57
N CYS A 327 -3.13 -58.29 66.10
CA CYS A 327 -3.04 -58.84 64.75
C CYS A 327 -3.31 -57.81 63.64
N LEU A 328 -2.60 -57.93 62.51
CA LEU A 328 -2.86 -57.16 61.29
C LEU A 328 -4.24 -57.47 60.72
N THR A 329 -4.87 -56.47 60.09
CA THR A 329 -6.21 -56.62 59.49
C THR A 329 -6.10 -56.98 58.02
N GLN A 330 -6.84 -58.01 57.59
CA GLN A 330 -6.87 -58.45 56.21
C GLN A 330 -7.73 -57.52 55.34
N VAL A 331 -7.26 -57.21 54.13
CA VAL A 331 -7.94 -56.38 53.13
C VAL A 331 -8.20 -57.19 51.87
N ILE A 332 -9.40 -57.06 51.31
CA ILE A 332 -9.73 -57.51 49.96
C ILE A 332 -9.93 -56.23 49.14
N PRO A 333 -9.07 -55.92 48.16
CA PRO A 333 -9.31 -54.78 47.28
C PRO A 333 -10.52 -55.09 46.41
N THR A 334 -11.43 -54.13 46.27
CA THR A 334 -12.45 -54.16 45.23
C THR A 334 -11.82 -53.75 43.90
N GLU A 335 -12.42 -54.20 42.81
CA GLU A 335 -12.22 -53.59 41.49
C GLU A 335 -12.52 -52.09 41.58
N PRO A 336 -11.62 -51.22 41.09
CA PRO A 336 -11.84 -49.78 41.18
C PRO A 336 -12.87 -49.34 40.13
N ASP A 337 -13.49 -48.18 40.35
CA ASP A 337 -14.32 -47.57 39.30
C ASP A 337 -13.40 -47.02 38.21
N THR A 338 -13.75 -47.28 36.95
CA THR A 338 -12.89 -46.95 35.80
C THR A 338 -13.72 -46.33 34.69
N THR A 339 -13.20 -45.24 34.14
CA THR A 339 -13.74 -44.63 32.92
C THR A 339 -12.74 -44.87 31.81
N ALA A 340 -13.12 -45.68 30.83
CA ALA A 340 -12.38 -45.93 29.61
C ALA A 340 -12.98 -45.09 28.47
N HIS A 341 -12.14 -44.51 27.63
CA HIS A 341 -12.55 -43.79 26.43
C HIS A 341 -11.71 -44.32 25.26
N ASP A 342 -12.35 -45.13 24.42
CA ASP A 342 -11.81 -45.78 23.22
C ASP A 342 -12.08 -44.86 22.01
N VAL A 343 -11.02 -44.38 21.36
CA VAL A 343 -11.06 -43.36 20.30
C VAL A 343 -10.24 -43.84 19.12
N CYS A 344 -10.59 -43.45 17.89
CA CYS A 344 -9.83 -43.87 16.71
C CYS A 344 -8.31 -43.61 16.85
N GLY A 345 -7.52 -44.61 16.49
CA GLY A 345 -6.05 -44.58 16.51
C GLY A 345 -5.38 -44.75 17.89
N THR A 346 -4.30 -45.53 17.92
CA THR A 346 -3.52 -46.01 19.10
C THR A 346 -3.02 -44.95 20.10
N ALA A 347 -3.19 -43.65 19.84
CA ALA A 347 -2.65 -42.57 20.66
C ALA A 347 -3.72 -41.77 21.42
N ASN A 348 -5.01 -42.02 21.15
CA ASN A 348 -6.13 -41.22 21.65
C ASN A 348 -6.91 -41.90 22.79
N ASP A 349 -6.56 -43.15 23.11
CA ASP A 349 -7.21 -43.95 24.14
C ASP A 349 -6.83 -43.50 25.56
N THR A 350 -7.80 -43.48 26.46
CA THR A 350 -7.56 -43.13 27.86
C THR A 350 -8.29 -44.06 28.83
N LEU A 351 -7.66 -44.29 29.98
CA LEU A 351 -8.22 -45.04 31.10
C LEU A 351 -7.93 -44.27 32.39
N THR A 352 -8.97 -43.75 33.03
CA THR A 352 -8.88 -43.10 34.34
C THR A 352 -9.49 -43.99 35.42
N VAL A 353 -8.79 -44.10 36.54
CA VAL A 353 -9.22 -44.89 37.71
C VAL A 353 -9.65 -43.93 38.82
N ASP A 354 -10.90 -44.00 39.25
CA ASP A 354 -11.33 -43.30 40.46
C ASP A 354 -11.11 -44.21 41.67
N SER A 355 -10.36 -43.70 42.66
CA SER A 355 -10.03 -44.45 43.88
C SER A 355 -10.54 -43.74 45.12
N THR A 356 -11.67 -44.21 45.63
CA THR A 356 -12.22 -43.81 46.94
C THR A 356 -11.64 -44.63 48.11
N SER A 357 -10.73 -45.59 47.82
CA SER A 357 -10.18 -46.51 48.81
C SER A 357 -9.19 -45.82 49.78
N LYS A 358 -9.50 -45.92 51.08
CA LYS A 358 -8.63 -45.45 52.16
C LYS A 358 -7.48 -46.40 52.50
N LEU A 359 -7.48 -47.62 51.95
CA LEU A 359 -6.55 -48.70 52.30
C LEU A 359 -5.62 -49.11 51.15
N VAL A 360 -5.99 -48.76 49.92
CA VAL A 360 -5.36 -49.23 48.68
C VAL A 360 -5.16 -48.05 47.72
N ASP A 361 -4.02 -48.01 47.03
CA ASP A 361 -3.75 -47.18 45.86
C ASP A 361 -3.79 -48.02 44.59
N TYR A 362 -4.25 -47.42 43.49
CA TYR A 362 -4.35 -48.07 42.18
C TYR A 362 -3.46 -47.34 41.18
N THR A 363 -2.78 -48.10 40.32
CA THR A 363 -1.83 -47.60 39.31
C THR A 363 -2.15 -48.18 37.94
N VAL A 364 -2.07 -47.37 36.89
CA VAL A 364 -2.33 -47.78 35.49
C VAL A 364 -1.00 -47.95 34.76
N THR A 365 -0.85 -49.04 34.02
CA THR A 365 0.29 -49.32 33.13
C THR A 365 -0.20 -49.78 31.77
N TRP A 366 0.33 -49.20 30.70
CA TRP A 366 -0.03 -49.52 29.31
C TRP A 366 1.00 -50.45 28.65
N ASN A 367 0.56 -51.23 27.67
CA ASN A 367 1.45 -51.97 26.77
C ASN A 367 2.10 -51.03 25.73
N LYS A 368 3.09 -51.54 24.99
CA LYS A 368 3.95 -50.72 24.11
C LYS A 368 3.20 -50.13 22.91
N ASP A 369 2.16 -50.81 22.46
CA ASP A 369 1.31 -50.49 21.30
C ASP A 369 -0.01 -49.82 21.69
N HIS A 370 -0.20 -49.49 22.98
CA HIS A 370 -1.39 -48.84 23.55
C HIS A 370 -2.73 -49.58 23.34
N THR A 371 -2.71 -50.85 22.94
CA THR A 371 -3.92 -51.68 22.75
C THR A 371 -4.46 -52.27 24.05
N GLU A 372 -3.67 -52.27 25.13
CA GLU A 372 -4.03 -52.86 26.41
C GLU A 372 -3.51 -52.03 27.59
N ALA A 373 -4.38 -51.82 28.59
CA ALA A 373 -4.07 -51.16 29.85
C ALA A 373 -4.34 -52.09 31.03
N THR A 374 -3.44 -52.10 32.02
CA THR A 374 -3.56 -52.89 33.25
C THR A 374 -3.59 -51.98 34.47
N VAL A 375 -4.54 -52.21 35.37
CA VAL A 375 -4.70 -51.49 36.65
C VAL A 375 -4.27 -52.38 37.80
N THR A 376 -3.31 -51.95 38.63
CA THR A 376 -2.75 -52.72 39.75
C THR A 376 -3.01 -52.05 41.10
N ALA A 377 -3.43 -52.85 42.10
CA ALA A 377 -3.71 -52.43 43.47
C ALA A 377 -2.52 -52.64 44.43
N THR A 378 -2.25 -51.66 45.31
CA THR A 378 -1.17 -51.68 46.32
C THR A 378 -1.66 -51.17 47.68
N ILE A 379 -1.11 -51.66 48.80
CA ILE A 379 -1.58 -51.27 50.15
C ILE A 379 -0.90 -49.98 50.64
N LYS A 380 -1.71 -49.04 51.15
CA LYS A 380 -1.27 -47.74 51.71
C LYS A 380 -0.45 -47.85 52.99
N ASP A 381 -0.84 -48.75 53.89
CA ASP A 381 -0.18 -48.95 55.18
C ASP A 381 0.04 -50.44 55.47
N THR A 382 1.18 -50.93 55.00
CA THR A 382 1.65 -52.32 55.19
C THR A 382 2.02 -52.65 56.63
N THR A 383 2.02 -51.67 57.56
CA THR A 383 2.24 -51.91 58.99
C THR A 383 0.96 -52.28 59.74
N LYS A 384 -0.21 -52.11 59.10
CA LYS A 384 -1.54 -52.42 59.67
C LYS A 384 -2.36 -53.41 58.83
N TYR A 385 -2.12 -53.44 57.52
CA TYR A 385 -2.94 -54.15 56.55
C TYR A 385 -2.14 -55.07 55.63
N PHE A 386 -2.76 -56.17 55.22
CA PHE A 386 -2.22 -57.09 54.20
C PHE A 386 -3.36 -57.61 53.30
N PHE A 387 -3.05 -57.97 52.05
CA PHE A 387 -4.06 -58.52 51.15
C PHE A 387 -4.45 -59.94 51.57
N LYS A 388 -5.73 -60.30 51.40
CA LYS A 388 -6.19 -61.67 51.57
C LYS A 388 -5.48 -62.59 50.58
N ASP A 389 -5.11 -63.79 51.04
CA ASP A 389 -4.54 -64.80 50.16
C ASP A 389 -5.52 -65.16 49.04
N GLY A 390 -5.03 -65.20 47.80
CA GLY A 390 -5.85 -65.36 46.59
C GLY A 390 -6.70 -64.14 46.18
N ALA A 391 -6.50 -62.94 46.74
CA ALA A 391 -7.22 -61.75 46.31
C ALA A 391 -6.76 -61.24 44.92
N THR A 392 -7.70 -60.90 44.05
CA THR A 392 -7.44 -60.22 42.78
C THR A 392 -6.84 -58.85 43.03
N THR A 393 -5.71 -58.53 42.41
CA THR A 393 -4.97 -57.27 42.58
C THR A 393 -4.65 -56.57 41.26
N SER A 394 -5.12 -57.11 40.14
CA SER A 394 -4.85 -56.63 38.78
C SER A 394 -6.07 -56.82 37.88
N TRP A 395 -6.37 -55.84 37.03
CA TRP A 395 -7.46 -55.84 36.04
C TRP A 395 -6.94 -55.32 34.69
N THR A 396 -7.49 -55.79 33.57
CA THR A 396 -6.97 -55.54 32.23
C THR A 396 -8.09 -55.08 31.28
N TYR A 397 -7.81 -54.07 30.47
CA TYR A 397 -8.74 -53.38 29.55
C TYR A 397 -8.14 -53.32 28.15
N THR A 398 -8.96 -53.52 27.11
CA THR A 398 -8.54 -53.60 25.70
C THR A 398 -9.23 -52.55 24.83
N PHE A 399 -8.52 -51.96 23.88
CA PHE A 399 -8.97 -50.83 23.03
C PHE A 399 -8.99 -51.20 21.53
N THR A 400 -9.73 -50.47 20.70
CA THR A 400 -9.96 -50.82 19.29
C THR A 400 -9.45 -49.80 18.27
N ASN A 401 -8.44 -50.23 17.49
CA ASN A 401 -7.76 -49.40 16.48
C ASN A 401 -8.54 -49.21 15.17
N GLU A 402 -9.70 -48.54 15.20
CA GLU A 402 -10.31 -48.04 13.96
C GLU A 402 -9.51 -46.84 13.41
N PRO A 403 -9.21 -46.76 12.09
CA PRO A 403 -8.43 -45.65 11.53
C PRO A 403 -9.22 -44.33 11.54
N CYS A 404 -8.61 -43.25 12.05
CA CYS A 404 -9.22 -41.93 11.96
C CYS A 404 -9.29 -41.44 10.50
N VAL A 405 -10.50 -41.13 10.03
CA VAL A 405 -10.73 -40.56 8.69
C VAL A 405 -10.82 -39.05 8.76
N VAL A 406 -10.02 -38.35 7.94
CA VAL A 406 -10.09 -36.89 7.75
C VAL A 406 -10.70 -36.54 6.40
N ASP A 407 -11.49 -35.46 6.37
CA ASP A 407 -12.14 -34.99 5.16
C ASP A 407 -11.13 -34.33 4.23
N ASN A 408 -11.03 -34.86 3.01
CA ASN A 408 -10.07 -34.43 1.99
C ASN A 408 -10.70 -33.56 0.88
N SER A 409 -11.89 -32.97 1.10
CA SER A 409 -12.56 -32.06 0.17
C SER A 409 -11.81 -30.73 -0.10
N ILE A 410 -10.67 -30.56 0.56
CA ILE A 410 -9.66 -29.52 0.35
C ILE A 410 -9.23 -29.41 -1.12
N THR A 411 -9.75 -28.38 -1.80
CA THR A 411 -9.37 -28.03 -3.16
C THR A 411 -8.41 -26.84 -3.09
N PRO A 412 -7.10 -26.99 -3.40
CA PRO A 412 -6.18 -25.86 -3.44
C PRO A 412 -6.69 -24.76 -4.37
N THR A 413 -6.66 -23.52 -3.91
CA THR A 413 -7.07 -22.34 -4.69
C THR A 413 -5.84 -21.62 -5.23
N VAL A 414 -6.01 -20.85 -6.31
CA VAL A 414 -4.91 -20.15 -6.98
C VAL A 414 -5.27 -18.68 -7.12
N SER A 415 -4.27 -17.83 -6.93
CA SER A 415 -4.29 -16.43 -7.35
C SER A 415 -3.19 -16.21 -8.37
N ASP A 416 -3.53 -15.60 -9.51
CA ASP A 416 -2.55 -15.20 -10.51
C ASP A 416 -1.69 -14.02 -10.00
N GLN A 417 -0.55 -13.79 -10.64
CA GLN A 417 0.23 -12.58 -10.40
C GLN A 417 -0.62 -11.33 -10.63
N THR A 418 -0.34 -10.26 -9.87
CA THR A 418 -0.98 -8.96 -10.08
C THR A 418 0.06 -7.90 -10.41
N CYS A 419 -0.32 -6.96 -11.28
CA CYS A 419 0.57 -5.95 -11.82
C CYS A 419 -0.02 -4.57 -11.54
N THR A 420 0.71 -3.73 -10.80
CA THR A 420 0.30 -2.35 -10.47
C THR A 420 1.21 -1.36 -11.20
N PRO A 421 0.66 -0.39 -11.96
CA PRO A 421 1.47 0.63 -12.62
C PRO A 421 2.12 1.57 -11.60
N VAL A 422 3.42 1.83 -11.77
CA VAL A 422 4.17 2.84 -11.03
C VAL A 422 4.33 4.05 -11.93
N GLN A 423 3.58 5.11 -11.65
CA GLN A 423 3.84 6.41 -12.26
C GLN A 423 4.87 7.17 -11.42
N SER A 424 6.11 7.21 -11.91
CA SER A 424 7.20 8.02 -11.34
C SER A 424 7.91 8.80 -12.46
N VAL A 425 8.35 10.02 -12.15
CA VAL A 425 8.89 10.94 -13.16
C VAL A 425 10.20 10.37 -13.73
N GLY A 426 10.19 10.01 -15.02
CA GLY A 426 11.36 9.49 -15.72
C GLY A 426 11.47 7.96 -15.83
N SER A 427 10.50 7.20 -15.31
CA SER A 427 10.40 5.76 -15.57
C SER A 427 8.96 5.27 -15.46
N ALA A 428 8.35 4.96 -16.61
CA ALA A 428 7.14 4.14 -16.66
C ALA A 428 7.52 2.68 -16.38
N GLY A 429 6.89 2.07 -15.39
CA GLY A 429 7.18 0.70 -14.99
C GLY A 429 6.07 0.12 -14.14
N TYR A 430 6.19 -1.17 -13.81
CA TYR A 430 5.19 -1.90 -13.07
C TYR A 430 5.81 -2.59 -11.86
N THR A 431 5.12 -2.54 -10.71
CA THR A 431 5.37 -3.44 -9.59
C THR A 431 4.52 -4.69 -9.76
N TYR A 432 5.17 -5.83 -9.82
CA TYR A 432 4.53 -7.14 -9.79
C TYR A 432 4.42 -7.60 -8.34
N ALA A 433 3.23 -7.99 -7.92
CA ALA A 433 3.02 -8.77 -6.72
C ALA A 433 2.80 -10.23 -7.14
N ASP A 434 3.51 -11.14 -6.48
CA ASP A 434 3.51 -12.55 -6.84
C ASP A 434 2.13 -13.19 -6.71
N GLY A 435 1.86 -14.11 -7.64
CA GLY A 435 0.73 -15.01 -7.55
C GLY A 435 1.04 -16.11 -6.53
N GLY A 436 0.19 -17.12 -6.46
CA GLY A 436 0.43 -18.21 -5.54
C GLY A 436 -0.71 -19.18 -5.40
N ILE A 437 -0.47 -20.18 -4.56
CA ILE A 437 -1.43 -21.23 -4.24
C ILE A 437 -1.75 -21.15 -2.75
N THR A 438 -3.04 -21.10 -2.44
CA THR A 438 -3.53 -21.23 -1.06
C THR A 438 -4.04 -22.63 -0.83
N VAL A 439 -3.48 -23.30 0.17
CA VAL A 439 -3.94 -24.59 0.67
C VAL A 439 -4.53 -24.39 2.07
N ASN A 440 -5.79 -24.77 2.22
CA ASN A 440 -6.44 -24.92 3.52
C ASN A 440 -6.42 -26.41 3.86
N LEU A 441 -6.03 -26.76 5.08
CA LEU A 441 -5.91 -28.14 5.57
C LEU A 441 -6.52 -28.30 6.97
N ASP A 442 -6.80 -29.55 7.32
CA ASP A 442 -6.90 -29.96 8.72
C ASP A 442 -5.48 -30.07 9.33
N ALA A 443 -5.35 -29.91 10.65
CA ALA A 443 -4.06 -30.02 11.35
C ALA A 443 -3.38 -31.40 11.21
N ASN A 444 -4.13 -32.44 10.83
CA ASN A 444 -3.63 -33.79 10.60
C ASN A 444 -3.16 -34.05 9.15
N LEU A 445 -3.08 -33.00 8.31
CA LEU A 445 -2.63 -33.07 6.93
C LEU A 445 -1.38 -32.21 6.70
N GLU A 446 -0.53 -32.66 5.78
CA GLU A 446 0.69 -32.02 5.31
C GLU A 446 0.55 -31.76 3.80
N TYR A 447 1.03 -30.62 3.28
CA TYR A 447 1.13 -30.42 1.83
C TYR A 447 2.54 -30.08 1.36
N THR A 448 2.78 -30.30 0.08
CA THR A 448 4.00 -29.95 -0.65
C THR A 448 3.62 -29.47 -2.05
N ILE A 449 4.22 -28.38 -2.52
CA ILE A 449 4.05 -27.89 -3.89
C ILE A 449 5.34 -28.15 -4.67
N THR A 450 5.23 -28.71 -5.86
CA THR A 450 6.37 -28.96 -6.77
C THR A 450 6.14 -28.24 -8.09
N GLY A 451 7.07 -27.38 -8.50
CA GLY A 451 7.10 -26.75 -9.83
C GLY A 451 7.51 -27.73 -10.93
N ILE A 452 7.23 -27.40 -12.19
CA ILE A 452 7.66 -28.23 -13.35
C ILE A 452 9.19 -28.32 -13.52
N ASP A 453 9.92 -27.40 -12.91
CA ASP A 453 11.37 -27.34 -12.80
C ASP A 453 11.93 -28.28 -11.73
N GLY A 454 11.05 -28.89 -10.92
CA GLY A 454 11.41 -29.72 -9.78
C GLY A 454 11.64 -28.95 -8.48
N THR A 455 11.40 -27.63 -8.45
CA THR A 455 11.51 -26.83 -7.23
C THR A 455 10.39 -27.19 -6.25
N VAL A 456 10.75 -27.51 -5.01
CA VAL A 456 9.83 -27.98 -3.96
C VAL A 456 9.61 -26.91 -2.90
N TYR A 457 8.36 -26.65 -2.54
CA TYR A 457 7.92 -25.74 -1.50
C TYR A 457 7.15 -26.54 -0.43
N GLY A 458 7.60 -26.49 0.82
CA GLY A 458 7.16 -27.38 1.90
C GLY A 458 8.14 -28.53 2.16
N PRO A 459 7.76 -29.57 2.93
CA PRO A 459 6.42 -29.82 3.46
C PRO A 459 5.97 -28.85 4.55
N THR A 460 4.66 -28.60 4.64
CA THR A 460 4.07 -27.66 5.59
C THR A 460 2.81 -28.24 6.25
N VAL A 461 2.70 -28.11 7.57
CA VAL A 461 1.55 -28.56 8.39
C VAL A 461 0.90 -27.34 9.05
N VAL A 462 -0.16 -26.82 8.43
CA VAL A 462 -0.83 -25.56 8.79
C VAL A 462 -2.29 -25.59 8.33
N THR A 463 -3.19 -24.95 9.08
CA THR A 463 -4.63 -24.91 8.74
C THR A 463 -4.94 -24.08 7.49
N THR A 464 -4.16 -23.03 7.25
CA THR A 464 -4.18 -22.24 6.01
C THR A 464 -2.77 -21.73 5.73
N ALA A 465 -2.28 -21.90 4.49
CA ALA A 465 -1.10 -21.18 4.02
C ALA A 465 -1.22 -20.77 2.55
N PHE A 466 -0.69 -19.59 2.26
CA PHE A 466 -0.45 -19.07 0.92
C PHE A 466 1.04 -19.24 0.61
N THR A 467 1.35 -19.90 -0.51
CA THR A 467 2.71 -19.98 -1.05
C THR A 467 2.80 -19.05 -2.26
N ALA A 468 3.64 -18.01 -2.17
CA ALA A 468 3.92 -17.12 -3.29
C ALA A 468 4.73 -17.87 -4.37
N LEU A 469 4.32 -17.76 -5.63
CA LEU A 469 4.87 -18.51 -6.75
C LEU A 469 4.91 -17.65 -8.02
N SER A 470 5.95 -17.85 -8.82
CA SER A 470 6.04 -17.32 -10.18
C SER A 470 4.93 -17.89 -11.10
N PRO A 471 4.67 -17.28 -12.27
CA PRO A 471 3.74 -17.86 -13.24
C PRO A 471 4.26 -19.21 -13.73
N GLY A 472 3.40 -20.23 -13.72
CA GLY A 472 3.82 -21.59 -14.02
C GLY A 472 2.79 -22.65 -13.65
N LYS A 473 3.11 -23.90 -14.00
CA LYS A 473 2.36 -25.08 -13.56
C LYS A 473 3.00 -25.68 -12.32
N TYR A 474 2.15 -26.15 -11.41
CA TYR A 474 2.52 -26.65 -10.10
C TYR A 474 1.69 -27.89 -9.75
N LYS A 475 2.34 -28.88 -9.13
CA LYS A 475 1.73 -30.07 -8.55
C LYS A 475 1.64 -29.87 -7.04
N VAL A 476 0.44 -29.93 -6.48
CA VAL A 476 0.19 -29.87 -5.03
C VAL A 476 -0.10 -31.28 -4.55
N ASP A 477 0.80 -31.85 -3.76
CA ASP A 477 0.59 -33.13 -3.10
C ASP A 477 0.19 -32.88 -1.64
N VAL A 478 -0.88 -33.53 -1.20
CA VAL A 478 -1.37 -33.51 0.19
C VAL A 478 -1.28 -34.91 0.76
N LYS A 479 -0.83 -35.03 2.01
CA LYS A 479 -0.55 -36.28 2.71
C LYS A 479 -1.18 -36.27 4.11
N ALA A 480 -1.75 -37.40 4.53
CA ALA A 480 -2.24 -37.58 5.89
C ALA A 480 -1.09 -37.99 6.85
N LEU A 481 -1.10 -37.42 8.05
CA LEU A 481 -0.12 -37.69 9.12
C LEU A 481 -0.68 -38.68 10.15
N ASN A 482 0.14 -39.09 11.13
CA ASN A 482 -0.27 -39.74 12.38
C ASN A 482 -1.22 -40.96 12.26
N GLY A 483 -1.15 -41.72 11.15
CA GLY A 483 -2.02 -42.88 10.91
C GLY A 483 -3.42 -42.55 10.40
N TYR A 484 -3.73 -41.28 10.15
CA TYR A 484 -4.98 -40.84 9.54
C TYR A 484 -5.05 -41.25 8.05
N VAL A 485 -6.26 -41.39 7.54
CA VAL A 485 -6.54 -41.65 6.12
C VAL A 485 -7.46 -40.60 5.52
N LEU A 486 -7.22 -40.28 4.25
CA LEU A 486 -8.07 -39.40 3.46
C LEU A 486 -9.39 -40.10 3.13
N LYS A 487 -10.50 -39.37 3.25
CA LYS A 487 -11.85 -39.79 2.80
C LYS A 487 -11.82 -40.31 1.35
N GLY A 488 -11.96 -41.62 1.19
CA GLY A 488 -11.75 -42.34 -0.08
C GLY A 488 -10.73 -43.49 0.00
N GLY A 489 -9.98 -43.61 1.10
CA GLY A 489 -9.15 -44.80 1.39
C GLY A 489 -7.68 -44.72 0.96
N GLY A 490 -7.07 -43.54 1.03
CA GLY A 490 -5.64 -43.36 0.71
C GLY A 490 -4.93 -42.43 1.69
N THR A 491 -3.60 -42.40 1.66
CA THR A 491 -2.78 -41.51 2.50
C THR A 491 -2.29 -40.25 1.78
N THR A 492 -2.48 -40.15 0.45
CA THR A 492 -2.05 -39.01 -0.37
C THR A 492 -3.08 -38.64 -1.44
N ALA A 493 -3.15 -37.36 -1.79
CA ALA A 493 -3.93 -36.81 -2.91
C ALA A 493 -3.10 -35.77 -3.68
N THR A 494 -3.33 -35.65 -4.99
CA THR A 494 -2.54 -34.79 -5.89
C THR A 494 -3.47 -33.86 -6.67
N PHE A 495 -3.06 -32.60 -6.83
CA PHE A 495 -3.77 -31.59 -7.61
C PHE A 495 -2.82 -30.84 -8.55
N GLU A 496 -3.17 -30.70 -9.82
CA GLU A 496 -2.45 -29.79 -10.74
C GLU A 496 -3.06 -28.39 -10.68
N ARG A 497 -2.21 -27.36 -10.64
CA ARG A 497 -2.58 -25.93 -10.60
C ARG A 497 -1.69 -25.12 -11.55
N THR A 498 -2.21 -24.01 -12.04
CA THR A 498 -1.48 -23.07 -12.91
C THR A 498 -1.64 -21.67 -12.33
N VAL A 499 -0.52 -21.04 -11.96
CA VAL A 499 -0.46 -19.62 -11.58
C VAL A 499 -0.28 -18.82 -12.87
N GLY A 500 -1.22 -17.94 -13.19
CA GLY A 500 -1.16 -17.07 -14.35
C GLY A 500 -0.22 -15.88 -14.16
N ALA A 501 0.29 -15.36 -15.27
CA ALA A 501 1.04 -14.10 -15.29
C ALA A 501 0.10 -12.90 -15.23
N GLY A 502 0.46 -11.89 -14.44
CA GLY A 502 -0.39 -10.72 -14.22
C GLY A 502 -0.45 -9.79 -15.43
N LEU A 503 -1.60 -9.71 -16.09
CA LEU A 503 -1.82 -8.77 -17.19
C LEU A 503 -1.82 -7.32 -16.68
N CYS A 504 -0.80 -6.57 -17.07
CA CYS A 504 -0.63 -5.17 -16.71
C CYS A 504 -1.65 -4.29 -17.43
N ALA A 505 -2.39 -3.48 -16.66
CA ALA A 505 -3.38 -2.55 -17.21
C ALA A 505 -2.68 -1.30 -17.79
N VAL A 506 -2.94 -1.01 -19.06
CA VAL A 506 -2.39 0.15 -19.79
C VAL A 506 -3.43 1.27 -19.85
N VAL A 507 -2.98 2.50 -19.61
CA VAL A 507 -3.75 3.75 -19.72
C VAL A 507 -2.99 4.66 -20.68
N PHE A 508 -3.71 5.30 -21.59
CA PHE A 508 -3.20 6.12 -22.69
C PHE A 508 -4.17 7.27 -22.98
N GLY A 509 -3.73 8.30 -23.70
CA GLY A 509 -4.57 9.40 -24.17
C GLY A 509 -5.49 8.98 -25.31
N ASP A 510 -6.71 9.54 -25.34
CA ASP A 510 -7.60 9.39 -26.49
C ASP A 510 -6.94 10.00 -27.76
N PRO A 511 -6.96 9.30 -28.90
CA PRO A 511 -6.53 9.86 -30.18
C PRO A 511 -7.47 10.98 -30.63
N TYR A 512 -6.97 11.85 -31.50
CA TYR A 512 -7.76 12.92 -32.13
C TYR A 512 -7.33 13.13 -33.59
N ALA A 513 -8.22 13.70 -34.39
CA ALA A 513 -7.94 14.10 -35.77
C ALA A 513 -7.81 15.62 -35.88
N VAL A 514 -7.07 16.07 -36.89
CA VAL A 514 -6.93 17.46 -37.31
C VAL A 514 -7.15 17.52 -38.82
N ASP A 515 -8.02 18.42 -39.25
CA ASP A 515 -8.38 18.66 -40.64
C ASP A 515 -7.22 19.27 -41.45
N GLU A 516 -7.33 19.24 -42.78
CA GLU A 516 -6.43 20.03 -43.61
C GLU A 516 -6.57 21.53 -43.32
N THR A 517 -5.49 22.28 -43.50
CA THR A 517 -5.49 23.75 -43.31
C THR A 517 -4.72 24.44 -44.43
N CYS A 518 -5.10 25.69 -44.75
CA CYS A 518 -4.30 26.52 -45.66
C CYS A 518 -3.15 27.17 -44.88
N THR A 519 -1.93 27.08 -45.41
CA THR A 519 -0.78 27.82 -44.88
C THR A 519 -0.86 29.30 -45.28
N GLU A 520 -0.07 30.16 -44.60
CA GLU A 520 0.11 31.57 -44.96
C GLU A 520 0.63 31.81 -46.40
N GLN A 521 1.03 30.74 -47.11
CA GLN A 521 1.55 30.78 -48.48
C GLN A 521 0.52 30.32 -49.52
N GLY A 522 -0.74 30.06 -49.13
CA GLY A 522 -1.81 29.61 -50.03
C GLY A 522 -1.68 28.13 -50.45
N THR A 523 -0.87 27.33 -49.76
CA THR A 523 -0.73 25.88 -49.98
C THR A 523 -1.43 25.09 -48.89
N THR A 524 -1.86 23.87 -49.19
CA THR A 524 -2.47 22.98 -48.19
C THR A 524 -1.42 22.34 -47.28
N ALA A 525 -1.71 22.34 -45.98
CA ALA A 525 -1.06 21.49 -44.99
C ALA A 525 -1.95 20.25 -44.76
N PRO A 526 -1.38 19.03 -44.77
CA PRO A 526 -2.15 17.80 -44.68
C PRO A 526 -2.79 17.63 -43.29
N GLY A 527 -3.98 17.05 -43.27
CA GLY A 527 -4.62 16.59 -42.05
C GLY A 527 -3.86 15.39 -41.44
N TYR A 528 -4.14 15.11 -40.18
CA TYR A 528 -3.50 14.00 -39.47
C TYR A 528 -4.36 13.43 -38.35
N ILE A 529 -4.08 12.18 -37.98
CA ILE A 529 -4.54 11.58 -36.72
C ILE A 529 -3.35 11.52 -35.76
N TRP A 530 -3.55 12.00 -34.53
CA TRP A 530 -2.62 11.83 -33.44
C TRP A 530 -3.01 10.62 -32.59
N VAL A 531 -2.04 9.77 -32.24
CA VAL A 531 -2.18 8.63 -31.31
C VAL A 531 -1.13 8.71 -30.21
N ASP A 532 -1.45 8.23 -29.01
CA ASP A 532 -0.54 8.31 -27.86
C ASP A 532 0.51 7.20 -27.87
N PHE A 533 1.77 7.57 -28.10
CA PHE A 533 2.93 6.70 -27.89
C PHE A 533 3.88 7.23 -26.80
N SER A 534 3.39 8.12 -25.93
CA SER A 534 4.21 8.73 -24.89
C SER A 534 4.78 7.70 -23.90
N GLY A 535 5.98 7.99 -23.39
CA GLY A 535 6.70 7.08 -22.49
C GLY A 535 7.05 5.75 -23.14
N ASN A 536 6.48 4.66 -22.63
CA ASN A 536 6.73 3.28 -23.09
C ASN A 536 5.56 2.69 -23.90
N LEU A 537 4.48 3.43 -24.15
CA LEU A 537 3.24 2.91 -24.75
C LEU A 537 3.46 2.21 -26.10
N ALA A 538 4.42 2.67 -26.91
CA ALA A 538 4.82 2.00 -28.15
C ALA A 538 5.28 0.54 -27.96
N SER A 539 5.67 0.12 -26.76
CA SER A 539 6.01 -1.28 -26.42
C SER A 539 4.84 -2.08 -25.81
N GLU A 540 3.81 -1.39 -25.32
CA GLU A 540 2.70 -1.95 -24.52
C GLU A 540 1.41 -2.12 -25.34
N ILE A 541 1.19 -1.23 -26.32
CA ILE A 541 0.01 -1.20 -27.20
C ILE A 541 0.42 -1.06 -28.67
N SER A 542 -0.55 -1.23 -29.57
CA SER A 542 -0.46 -0.93 -31.00
C SER A 542 -1.76 -0.33 -31.51
N TYR A 543 -1.67 0.77 -32.26
CA TYR A 543 -2.80 1.34 -33.00
C TYR A 543 -2.77 0.88 -34.46
N GLN A 544 -3.91 0.41 -34.97
CA GLN A 544 -4.18 0.27 -36.39
C GLN A 544 -5.06 1.43 -36.84
N ILE A 545 -4.75 2.01 -38.00
CA ILE A 545 -5.56 3.02 -38.66
C ILE A 545 -6.05 2.44 -39.99
N THR A 546 -7.37 2.37 -40.17
CA THR A 546 -8.00 1.85 -41.38
C THR A 546 -8.99 2.87 -41.96
N GLY A 547 -9.20 2.86 -43.28
CA GLY A 547 -10.17 3.75 -43.96
C GLY A 547 -9.51 4.72 -44.95
N GLY A 548 -10.09 5.91 -45.11
CA GLY A 548 -9.65 6.93 -46.06
C GLY A 548 -10.22 6.78 -47.49
N PRO A 549 -10.01 7.80 -48.35
CA PRO A 549 -10.50 7.79 -49.74
C PRO A 549 -9.71 6.80 -50.60
N THR A 550 -8.40 6.74 -50.37
CA THR A 550 -7.53 5.63 -50.75
C THR A 550 -7.45 4.69 -49.54
N PRO A 551 -8.00 3.45 -49.58
CA PRO A 551 -8.06 2.60 -48.40
C PRO A 551 -6.67 2.27 -47.84
N VAL A 552 -6.38 2.78 -46.65
CA VAL A 552 -5.21 2.39 -45.85
C VAL A 552 -5.60 1.34 -44.82
N ASP A 553 -4.64 0.48 -44.50
CA ASP A 553 -4.64 -0.43 -43.35
C ASP A 553 -3.19 -0.51 -42.87
N TYR A 554 -2.83 0.29 -41.88
CA TYR A 554 -1.46 0.30 -41.36
C TYR A 554 -1.38 0.56 -39.86
N THR A 555 -0.31 0.04 -39.29
CA THR A 555 0.03 0.18 -37.88
C THR A 555 0.78 1.49 -37.66
N ALA A 556 0.25 2.36 -36.81
CA ALA A 556 0.94 3.60 -36.46
C ALA A 556 2.29 3.27 -35.80
N THR A 557 3.34 3.98 -36.21
CA THR A 557 4.72 3.84 -35.68
C THR A 557 5.25 5.11 -35.03
N GLN A 558 4.47 6.19 -35.14
CA GLN A 558 4.74 7.51 -34.59
C GLN A 558 3.41 8.15 -34.18
N GLU A 559 3.45 9.20 -33.36
CA GLU A 559 2.24 9.82 -32.83
C GLU A 559 1.42 10.55 -33.90
N ILE A 560 2.06 11.38 -34.74
CA ILE A 560 1.42 12.15 -35.81
C ILE A 560 1.38 11.31 -37.09
N ASN A 561 0.18 11.00 -37.57
CA ASN A 561 -0.04 10.15 -38.75
C ASN A 561 -0.78 10.98 -39.82
N ASN A 562 -0.04 11.53 -40.78
CA ASN A 562 -0.59 12.35 -41.87
C ASN A 562 -1.44 11.49 -42.81
N LEU A 563 -2.62 12.00 -43.19
CA LEU A 563 -3.66 11.26 -43.92
C LEU A 563 -4.40 12.19 -44.90
N GLU A 564 -4.93 11.61 -45.96
CA GLU A 564 -5.82 12.31 -46.91
C GLU A 564 -7.19 12.61 -46.27
N PRO A 565 -7.96 13.59 -46.77
CA PRO A 565 -9.33 13.81 -46.31
C PRO A 565 -10.25 12.59 -46.49
N GLY A 566 -10.91 12.15 -45.41
CA GLY A 566 -11.83 11.02 -45.43
C GLY A 566 -12.13 10.44 -44.05
N ASP A 567 -12.89 9.35 -44.04
CA ASP A 567 -13.34 8.65 -42.81
C ASP A 567 -12.36 7.53 -42.42
N TYR A 568 -11.93 7.53 -41.16
CA TYR A 568 -10.95 6.61 -40.59
C TYR A 568 -11.45 5.95 -39.30
N THR A 569 -11.10 4.68 -39.13
CA THR A 569 -11.25 3.93 -37.88
C THR A 569 -9.88 3.70 -37.24
N VAL A 570 -9.72 4.14 -36.00
CA VAL A 570 -8.53 3.89 -35.18
C VAL A 570 -8.86 2.79 -34.17
N THR A 571 -8.10 1.71 -34.16
CA THR A 571 -8.27 0.59 -33.21
C THR A 571 -6.98 0.38 -32.42
N VAL A 572 -7.06 0.40 -31.08
CA VAL A 572 -5.93 0.06 -30.20
C VAL A 572 -6.05 -1.37 -29.69
N THR A 573 -4.92 -2.08 -29.67
CA THR A 573 -4.80 -3.44 -29.15
C THR A 573 -3.64 -3.52 -28.16
N ALA A 574 -3.83 -4.22 -27.05
CA ALA A 574 -2.76 -4.48 -26.09
C ALA A 574 -1.81 -5.58 -26.61
N LYS A 575 -0.50 -5.38 -26.43
CA LYS A 575 0.52 -6.37 -26.78
C LYS A 575 0.57 -7.51 -25.75
N PRO A 576 1.18 -8.67 -26.06
CA PRO A 576 1.30 -9.78 -25.12
C PRO A 576 1.92 -9.34 -23.77
N GLY A 577 1.29 -9.74 -22.66
CA GLY A 577 1.64 -9.29 -21.30
C GLY A 577 0.80 -8.12 -20.77
N PHE A 578 0.09 -7.41 -21.65
CA PHE A 578 -0.71 -6.24 -21.32
C PHE A 578 -2.21 -6.46 -21.53
N LYS A 579 -3.02 -5.61 -20.90
CA LYS A 579 -4.44 -5.43 -21.20
C LYS A 579 -4.77 -3.94 -21.20
N LEU A 580 -5.72 -3.52 -22.02
CA LEU A 580 -6.27 -2.16 -21.91
C LEU A 580 -6.98 -2.05 -20.55
N ALA A 581 -6.80 -0.96 -19.81
CA ALA A 581 -7.58 -0.73 -18.59
C ALA A 581 -9.08 -0.64 -18.93
N SER A 582 -9.96 -1.15 -18.05
CA SER A 582 -11.40 -1.26 -18.33
C SER A 582 -12.13 0.07 -18.49
N THR A 583 -11.48 1.18 -18.15
CA THR A 583 -11.93 2.56 -18.38
C THR A 583 -11.62 3.07 -19.78
N MET A 584 -10.75 2.39 -20.54
CA MET A 584 -10.29 2.83 -21.84
C MET A 584 -11.20 2.36 -22.96
N LYS A 585 -11.43 3.23 -23.94
CA LYS A 585 -12.04 2.86 -25.22
C LYS A 585 -10.99 2.14 -26.08
N SER A 586 -11.44 1.27 -26.99
CA SER A 586 -10.56 0.52 -27.90
C SER A 586 -10.67 0.92 -29.38
N VAL A 587 -11.72 1.64 -29.76
CA VAL A 587 -12.02 2.02 -31.16
C VAL A 587 -12.57 3.46 -31.24
N TRP A 588 -12.09 4.25 -32.19
CA TRP A 588 -12.57 5.60 -32.51
C TRP A 588 -12.79 5.73 -34.01
N ASN A 589 -13.77 6.55 -34.39
CA ASN A 589 -14.02 6.92 -35.78
C ASN A 589 -13.76 8.42 -35.91
N PHE A 590 -13.04 8.82 -36.94
CA PHE A 590 -12.71 10.21 -37.23
C PHE A 590 -13.01 10.51 -38.69
N THR A 591 -13.36 11.75 -38.99
CA THR A 591 -13.41 12.30 -40.34
C THR A 591 -12.34 13.39 -40.40
N ILE A 592 -11.49 13.35 -41.43
CA ILE A 592 -10.57 14.44 -41.78
C ILE A 592 -11.22 15.21 -42.91
N HIS A 593 -11.54 16.48 -42.69
CA HIS A 593 -12.06 17.37 -43.71
C HIS A 593 -10.93 17.97 -44.56
N GLY A 594 -11.17 18.03 -45.87
CA GLY A 594 -10.28 18.69 -46.82
C GLY A 594 -10.67 20.16 -47.00
N VAL A 595 -9.71 21.00 -47.39
CA VAL A 595 -9.97 22.41 -47.71
C VAL A 595 -10.40 22.57 -49.16
N GLU A 596 -11.60 23.10 -49.40
CA GLU A 596 -12.19 23.15 -50.76
C GLU A 596 -11.39 24.04 -51.72
N THR A 597 -10.90 25.20 -51.26
CA THR A 597 -9.93 26.05 -51.96
C THR A 597 -9.08 26.84 -50.96
N CYS A 598 -7.79 27.03 -51.25
CA CYS A 598 -6.92 28.00 -50.57
C CYS A 598 -6.80 29.29 -51.39
N ASP A 599 -7.92 29.83 -51.86
CA ASP A 599 -7.93 31.11 -52.58
C ASP A 599 -8.09 32.26 -51.58
N LEU A 600 -7.06 33.08 -51.46
CA LEU A 600 -7.09 34.28 -50.61
C LEU A 600 -7.78 35.38 -51.41
N GLU A 601 -9.12 35.44 -51.36
CA GLU A 601 -9.90 36.53 -51.96
C GLU A 601 -9.47 37.89 -51.37
N THR A 602 -8.60 38.60 -52.08
CA THR A 602 -8.16 39.95 -51.72
C THR A 602 -9.32 40.92 -51.96
N HIS A 603 -10.11 41.12 -50.92
CA HIS A 603 -11.10 42.18 -50.84
C HIS A 603 -10.44 43.56 -51.05
N PRO A 604 -11.13 44.52 -51.69
CA PRO A 604 -10.55 45.81 -52.04
C PRO A 604 -10.22 46.63 -50.79
N LEU A 605 -9.10 47.36 -50.85
CA LEU A 605 -8.83 48.42 -49.88
C LEU A 605 -9.83 49.56 -50.09
N ILE A 606 -10.38 50.08 -49.00
CA ILE A 606 -11.42 51.12 -49.02
C ILE A 606 -10.90 52.44 -48.44
N SER A 607 -11.44 53.55 -48.94
CA SER A 607 -11.29 54.88 -48.35
C SER A 607 -12.63 55.60 -48.34
N THR A 608 -12.80 56.54 -47.41
CA THR A 608 -14.07 57.24 -47.19
C THR A 608 -13.84 58.66 -46.72
N THR A 609 -14.91 59.46 -46.65
CA THR A 609 -14.85 60.88 -46.29
C THR A 609 -16.04 61.29 -45.43
N ALA A 610 -15.78 62.00 -44.32
CA ALA A 610 -16.77 62.85 -43.69
C ALA A 610 -16.48 64.32 -44.04
N SER A 611 -17.52 65.16 -44.07
CA SER A 611 -17.39 66.60 -44.29
C SER A 611 -18.37 67.40 -43.42
N TYR A 612 -18.16 68.70 -43.26
CA TYR A 612 -19.06 69.56 -42.50
C TYR A 612 -19.21 70.96 -43.07
N LYS A 613 -20.29 71.61 -42.66
CA LYS A 613 -20.61 73.02 -42.90
C LYS A 613 -20.92 73.68 -41.56
N ASN A 614 -20.11 74.65 -41.17
CA ASN A 614 -20.22 75.33 -39.89
C ASN A 614 -21.52 76.16 -39.79
N LEU A 615 -21.87 76.56 -38.57
CA LEU A 615 -23.01 77.42 -38.23
C LEU A 615 -22.92 78.78 -38.95
N THR A 616 -24.07 79.40 -39.18
CA THR A 616 -24.20 80.78 -39.67
C THR A 616 -25.23 81.53 -38.82
N CYS A 617 -25.26 82.87 -38.87
CA CYS A 617 -26.15 83.66 -38.00
C CYS A 617 -27.65 83.42 -38.20
N SER A 618 -28.05 82.73 -39.28
CA SER A 618 -29.45 82.45 -39.62
C SER A 618 -29.68 81.00 -40.08
N SER A 619 -28.71 80.10 -39.94
CA SER A 619 -28.85 78.70 -40.31
C SER A 619 -27.91 77.80 -39.53
N ASP A 620 -28.45 76.69 -39.06
CA ASP A 620 -27.76 75.61 -38.37
C ASP A 620 -26.64 75.00 -39.24
N GLY A 621 -25.63 74.44 -38.59
CA GLY A 621 -24.57 73.67 -39.26
C GLY A 621 -25.03 72.26 -39.63
N SER A 622 -24.19 71.53 -40.36
CA SER A 622 -24.38 70.12 -40.65
C SER A 622 -23.07 69.37 -40.86
N TYR A 623 -23.06 68.06 -40.62
CA TYR A 623 -22.00 67.16 -41.10
C TYR A 623 -22.60 66.04 -41.96
N THR A 624 -21.80 65.51 -42.89
CA THR A 624 -22.20 64.45 -43.82
C THR A 624 -21.21 63.31 -43.74
N LEU A 625 -21.73 62.09 -43.57
CA LEU A 625 -21.00 60.82 -43.58
C LEU A 625 -21.22 60.16 -44.94
N ALA A 626 -20.15 59.78 -45.64
CA ALA A 626 -20.27 59.13 -46.94
C ALA A 626 -20.88 57.71 -46.83
N ASP A 627 -21.66 57.36 -47.84
CA ASP A 627 -22.18 56.00 -48.04
C ASP A 627 -21.11 55.20 -48.80
N THR A 628 -20.30 54.47 -48.06
CA THR A 628 -19.16 53.70 -48.58
C THR A 628 -19.33 52.25 -48.15
N GLU A 629 -19.34 51.34 -49.12
CA GLU A 629 -19.40 49.91 -48.85
C GLU A 629 -18.19 49.48 -47.99
N GLY A 630 -18.44 48.58 -47.03
CA GLY A 630 -17.42 48.16 -46.06
C GLY A 630 -17.20 49.13 -44.89
N VAL A 631 -17.88 50.28 -44.81
CA VAL A 631 -17.70 51.29 -43.74
C VAL A 631 -18.85 51.32 -42.73
N VAL A 632 -18.50 51.37 -41.44
CA VAL A 632 -19.40 51.62 -40.31
C VAL A 632 -18.97 52.90 -39.60
N TRP A 633 -19.91 53.82 -39.35
CA TRP A 633 -19.62 55.10 -38.71
C TRP A 633 -20.03 55.13 -37.24
N PHE A 634 -19.20 55.75 -36.41
CA PHE A 634 -19.47 56.02 -34.99
C PHE A 634 -19.29 57.51 -34.70
N VAL A 635 -20.29 58.13 -34.07
CA VAL A 635 -20.27 59.56 -33.75
C VAL A 635 -20.22 59.77 -32.23
N ASN A 636 -19.38 60.70 -31.78
CA ASN A 636 -19.17 61.10 -30.39
C ASN A 636 -18.89 59.95 -29.42
N GLY A 637 -18.20 58.90 -29.89
CA GLY A 637 -17.88 57.71 -29.08
C GLY A 637 -19.08 56.82 -28.77
N SER A 638 -20.20 56.95 -29.50
CA SER A 638 -21.32 56.02 -29.41
C SER A 638 -20.86 54.59 -29.68
N SER A 639 -21.42 53.62 -28.94
CA SER A 639 -21.22 52.19 -29.18
C SER A 639 -22.19 51.63 -30.24
N THR A 640 -23.14 52.44 -30.74
CA THR A 640 -24.06 52.04 -31.82
C THR A 640 -23.67 52.73 -33.13
N PRO A 641 -23.62 51.99 -34.26
CA PRO A 641 -23.41 52.57 -35.57
C PRO A 641 -24.39 53.70 -35.89
N THR A 642 -23.87 54.75 -36.50
CA THR A 642 -24.63 55.83 -37.12
C THR A 642 -24.71 55.56 -38.63
N PRO A 643 -25.91 55.54 -39.25
CA PRO A 643 -26.00 55.35 -40.69
C PRO A 643 -25.26 56.45 -41.50
N PRO A 644 -24.83 56.17 -42.74
CA PRO A 644 -24.44 57.21 -43.68
C PRO A 644 -25.55 58.26 -43.89
N GLY A 645 -25.19 59.51 -44.16
CA GLY A 645 -26.16 60.59 -44.35
C GLY A 645 -25.72 61.94 -43.82
N THR A 646 -26.63 62.93 -43.87
CA THR A 646 -26.38 64.31 -43.40
C THR A 646 -27.14 64.61 -42.12
N TYR A 647 -26.41 65.11 -41.14
CA TYR A 647 -26.86 65.35 -39.77
C TYR A 647 -26.77 66.83 -39.42
N LYS A 648 -27.76 67.34 -38.69
CA LYS A 648 -27.93 68.77 -38.39
C LYS A 648 -27.36 69.12 -37.02
N VAL A 649 -26.67 70.26 -36.92
CA VAL A 649 -26.03 70.76 -35.69
C VAL A 649 -26.52 72.17 -35.38
N THR A 650 -27.31 72.32 -34.31
CA THR A 650 -28.09 73.54 -34.01
C THR A 650 -27.44 74.51 -33.03
N GLY A 651 -26.15 74.35 -32.74
CA GLY A 651 -25.40 75.21 -31.82
C GLY A 651 -23.94 74.81 -31.74
N ALA A 652 -23.09 75.68 -31.18
CA ALA A 652 -21.66 75.43 -31.08
C ALA A 652 -21.36 74.16 -30.27
N THR A 653 -20.63 73.23 -30.88
CA THR A 653 -20.27 71.93 -30.32
C THR A 653 -19.15 71.29 -31.14
N THR A 654 -18.41 70.35 -30.56
CA THR A 654 -17.46 69.51 -31.29
C THR A 654 -18.12 68.18 -31.62
N VAL A 655 -18.03 67.74 -32.88
CA VAL A 655 -18.48 66.42 -33.32
C VAL A 655 -17.26 65.57 -33.68
N ASN A 656 -17.06 64.46 -32.98
CA ASN A 656 -16.02 63.48 -33.28
C ASN A 656 -16.63 62.32 -34.07
N ILE A 657 -16.00 61.94 -35.17
CA ILE A 657 -16.47 60.90 -36.09
C ILE A 657 -15.35 59.90 -36.28
N GLU A 658 -15.69 58.61 -36.20
CA GLU A 658 -14.79 57.50 -36.46
C GLU A 658 -15.44 56.55 -37.47
N ALA A 659 -14.68 56.18 -38.51
CA ALA A 659 -15.03 55.15 -39.46
C ALA A 659 -14.26 53.87 -39.11
N GLN A 660 -14.97 52.74 -39.09
CA GLN A 660 -14.42 51.40 -38.90
C GLN A 660 -14.89 50.51 -40.05
N THR A 661 -14.26 49.36 -40.22
CA THR A 661 -14.67 48.39 -41.25
C THR A 661 -15.87 47.56 -40.78
N THR A 662 -16.69 47.07 -41.70
CA THR A 662 -17.85 46.20 -41.38
C THR A 662 -17.45 44.81 -40.90
N GLY A 663 -16.21 44.38 -41.16
CA GLY A 663 -15.69 43.05 -40.83
C GLY A 663 -14.17 42.95 -41.04
N PRO A 664 -13.58 41.78 -40.75
CA PRO A 664 -12.16 41.51 -40.96
C PRO A 664 -11.78 41.48 -42.45
N ASP A 665 -12.76 41.32 -43.33
CA ASP A 665 -12.57 41.17 -44.78
C ASP A 665 -12.26 42.50 -45.47
N TYR A 666 -12.45 43.65 -44.83
CA TYR A 666 -12.12 44.96 -45.42
C TYR A 666 -10.87 45.58 -44.78
N GLY A 667 -10.01 46.17 -45.61
CA GLY A 667 -8.83 46.94 -45.17
C GLY A 667 -8.90 48.39 -45.62
N TRP A 668 -8.32 49.31 -44.82
CA TRP A 668 -8.20 50.72 -45.21
C TRP A 668 -7.08 50.91 -46.24
N GLU A 669 -7.29 51.79 -47.23
CA GLU A 669 -6.20 52.27 -48.08
C GLU A 669 -5.08 52.91 -47.23
N ARG A 670 -3.84 52.87 -47.75
CA ARG A 670 -2.71 53.51 -47.06
C ARG A 670 -2.99 55.00 -46.88
N ASP A 671 -2.81 55.48 -45.65
CA ASP A 671 -3.06 56.86 -45.23
C ASP A 671 -4.54 57.30 -45.34
N ALA A 672 -5.49 56.37 -45.47
CA ALA A 672 -6.92 56.69 -45.42
C ALA A 672 -7.28 57.36 -44.09
N GLN A 673 -7.96 58.51 -44.18
CA GLN A 673 -8.50 59.17 -43.00
C GLN A 673 -9.68 58.34 -42.46
N THR A 674 -9.59 57.92 -41.20
CA THR A 674 -10.65 57.18 -40.50
C THR A 674 -11.24 57.94 -39.32
N LYS A 675 -10.71 59.12 -38.99
CA LYS A 675 -11.21 59.96 -37.89
C LYS A 675 -11.29 61.44 -38.31
N TRP A 676 -12.38 62.09 -37.92
CA TRP A 676 -12.63 63.51 -38.14
C TRP A 676 -13.12 64.16 -36.84
N THR A 677 -12.66 65.38 -36.60
CA THR A 677 -13.18 66.25 -35.54
C THR A 677 -13.68 67.51 -36.21
N PHE A 678 -14.98 67.81 -36.05
CA PHE A 678 -15.63 68.98 -36.62
C PHE A 678 -16.06 69.92 -35.49
N ASP A 679 -15.35 71.04 -35.37
CA ASP A 679 -15.68 72.12 -34.44
C ASP A 679 -16.70 73.06 -35.09
N PHE A 680 -17.94 73.00 -34.57
CA PHE A 680 -18.98 73.95 -34.89
C PHE A 680 -18.88 75.12 -33.92
N THR A 681 -18.67 76.32 -34.46
CA THR A 681 -18.43 77.54 -33.69
C THR A 681 -19.51 78.56 -34.00
N ASN A 682 -20.04 79.25 -32.99
CA ASN A 682 -20.93 80.38 -33.23
C ASN A 682 -20.20 81.44 -34.07
N PRO A 683 -20.83 82.04 -35.10
CA PRO A 683 -20.16 83.07 -35.90
C PRO A 683 -19.95 84.33 -35.06
N VAL A 684 -18.75 84.91 -35.13
CA VAL A 684 -18.32 86.01 -34.26
C VAL A 684 -18.91 87.39 -34.61
N ASP A 685 -19.58 87.52 -35.76
CA ASP A 685 -20.21 88.77 -36.22
C ASP A 685 -21.75 88.70 -36.30
N CYS A 686 -22.38 87.83 -35.51
CA CYS A 686 -23.85 87.84 -35.38
C CYS A 686 -24.31 89.03 -34.52
N LEU A 687 -24.35 90.23 -35.14
CA LEU A 687 -24.92 91.42 -34.54
C LEU A 687 -26.33 91.11 -34.01
N PRO A 688 -26.59 91.26 -32.70
CA PRO A 688 -27.94 91.10 -32.20
C PRO A 688 -28.80 92.25 -32.77
N THR A 689 -29.86 91.90 -33.49
CA THR A 689 -30.99 92.81 -33.69
C THR A 689 -31.72 93.00 -32.37
N LEU A 690 -31.09 93.78 -31.50
CA LEU A 690 -31.75 94.41 -30.37
C LEU A 690 -32.89 95.26 -30.92
N ALA A 691 -34.12 94.86 -30.63
CA ALA A 691 -35.26 95.75 -30.71
C ALA A 691 -35.06 96.87 -29.68
N PHE A 692 -34.45 97.98 -30.10
CA PHE A 692 -34.30 99.17 -29.28
C PHE A 692 -35.55 100.04 -29.43
N THR A 693 -36.33 100.13 -28.36
CA THR A 693 -37.37 101.14 -28.19
C THR A 693 -36.72 102.46 -27.77
N GLY A 694 -37.04 103.55 -28.48
CA GLY A 694 -36.50 104.89 -28.23
C GLY A 694 -36.30 105.65 -29.56
N SER A 695 -37.31 106.30 -30.15
CA SER A 695 -38.01 107.52 -29.70
C SER A 695 -37.43 108.81 -30.29
N ASP A 696 -37.61 108.99 -31.61
CA ASP A 696 -37.57 110.28 -32.31
C ASP A 696 -38.92 110.48 -33.01
N GLY A 697 -39.67 111.58 -32.89
CA GLY A 697 -39.70 112.64 -31.88
C GLY A 697 -41.17 112.93 -31.49
N GLY A 698 -41.46 113.74 -30.48
CA GLY A 698 -41.39 115.19 -30.65
C GLY A 698 -42.80 115.78 -30.88
N ASN A 699 -43.55 115.96 -29.78
CA ASN A 699 -44.91 116.52 -29.81
C ASN A 699 -44.97 117.89 -30.52
N LEU A 700 -45.99 118.11 -31.36
CA LEU A 700 -46.35 119.46 -31.83
C LEU A 700 -47.17 120.24 -30.80
N GLY A 701 -46.51 120.57 -29.69
CA GLY A 701 -46.57 121.92 -29.12
C GLY A 701 -45.21 122.55 -29.38
N LEU A 702 -45.04 123.63 -30.14
CA LEU A 702 -46.02 124.63 -30.56
C LEU A 702 -45.88 124.97 -32.06
N LEU A 703 -47.02 125.03 -32.77
CA LEU A 703 -47.12 125.65 -34.08
C LEU A 703 -47.47 127.14 -33.94
N LEU A 704 -46.58 127.90 -33.29
CA LEU A 704 -46.51 129.38 -33.31
C LEU A 704 -45.03 129.77 -33.09
N ALA A 705 -44.28 130.30 -34.07
CA ALA A 705 -44.66 130.81 -35.40
C ALA A 705 -44.13 129.91 -36.54
N GLY A 706 -44.71 129.89 -37.75
CA GLY A 706 -45.97 130.49 -38.23
C GLY A 706 -46.93 129.38 -38.73
N GLY A 707 -48.15 129.65 -39.18
CA GLY A 707 -48.58 130.87 -39.88
C GLY A 707 -48.08 130.85 -41.33
N PHE A 708 -48.96 130.44 -42.26
CA PHE A 708 -48.78 130.46 -43.74
C PHE A 708 -47.61 129.57 -44.25
N LEU A 709 -47.76 128.50 -45.02
CA LEU A 709 -48.76 128.03 -46.00
C LEU A 709 -48.80 126.47 -45.96
N LEU A 710 -49.84 125.70 -46.33
CA LEU A 710 -51.19 125.95 -46.88
C LEU A 710 -52.14 124.77 -46.50
N PHE A 711 -53.27 124.58 -47.21
CA PHE A 711 -54.34 123.59 -46.99
C PHE A 711 -54.12 122.22 -47.69
N GLY A 712 -54.88 121.16 -47.29
CA GLY A 712 -55.33 120.20 -48.33
C GLY A 712 -55.97 118.82 -48.05
N GLY A 713 -56.73 118.55 -46.97
CA GLY A 713 -57.68 117.40 -46.92
C GLY A 713 -57.08 115.97 -46.83
N THR A 714 -57.83 114.87 -46.60
CA THR A 714 -59.23 114.62 -46.18
C THR A 714 -59.30 113.14 -45.69
N ILE A 715 -59.69 112.81 -44.45
CA ILE A 715 -61.06 112.49 -43.96
C ILE A 715 -61.56 111.05 -44.28
N VAL A 716 -61.94 110.29 -43.21
CA VAL A 716 -62.88 109.13 -43.15
C VAL A 716 -62.34 107.75 -43.69
N ALA A 717 -62.65 106.56 -43.14
CA ALA A 717 -63.82 106.10 -42.34
C ALA A 717 -63.56 104.99 -41.28
N PHE A 718 -64.39 105.01 -40.22
CA PHE A 718 -65.16 103.93 -39.55
C PHE A 718 -64.56 102.50 -39.33
N GLU A 719 -64.41 101.96 -38.12
CA GLU A 719 -65.36 101.60 -37.02
C GLU A 719 -66.11 100.23 -37.20
N ARG A 720 -66.11 99.39 -36.14
CA ARG A 720 -66.96 98.17 -35.87
C ARG A 720 -66.73 96.94 -36.79
N ARG A 721 -66.63 95.70 -36.27
CA ARG A 721 -67.70 95.01 -35.51
C ARG A 721 -67.24 93.71 -34.80
N PHE A 722 -67.60 93.61 -33.51
CA PHE A 722 -67.97 92.43 -32.70
C PHE A 722 -67.45 90.99 -32.96
N ARG A 723 -66.88 90.45 -31.87
CA ARG A 723 -67.01 89.07 -31.29
C ARG A 723 -68.03 88.10 -31.93
N ALA A 724 -67.63 86.83 -32.03
CA ALA A 724 -68.50 85.68 -31.73
C ALA A 724 -67.67 84.45 -31.28
N ASN A 725 -68.22 83.67 -30.34
CA ASN A 725 -67.70 82.36 -29.90
C ASN A 725 -68.35 81.22 -30.71
N VAL A 726 -67.87 79.99 -30.46
CA VAL A 726 -68.54 78.67 -30.55
C VAL A 726 -68.21 77.79 -31.76
N ARG A 727 -67.66 76.60 -31.40
CA ARG A 727 -67.34 75.39 -32.18
C ARG A 727 -66.09 75.45 -33.06
#